data_AF-A0AAV0DYV7-F1
#
_entry.id   AF-A0AAV0DYV7-F1
#
_cell.length_a   1.000
_cell.length_b   1.000
_cell.length_c   1.000
_cell.angle_alpha   90.00
_cell.angle_beta   90.00
_cell.angle_gamma   90.00
#
_symmetry.space_group_name_H-M   'P 1'
#
loop_
_entity.id
_entity.type
_entity.pdbx_description
1 polymer ?
#
loop_
_entity_poly.entity_id
_entity_poly.type
_entity_poly.pdbx_seq_one_letter_code
_entity_poly.pdbx_strand_id
1 'polypeptide(L)'
;MSNSDHQSHPYHHHSDTEVIGADRKMFSGPLNQRAGKRSARLNLAGDSSSAELGIPPAKPSNEDSYVEITLDVREDSVAVHSVKTAAGADVEDPELALLARGLEKKTNLGSSVVRNASSRIRQVSQELKRFASLTTRTHHGAGRIDRNKSAAAQALKGLKFISKTDGASGWAAVEKRFDQLTASTSGLLPRAKFGECIGMNKESKEFADELFDALARRRNITFDSINKIQLQEFWDQISDQSFDTRLQTFFDMVDKDADGAITEEEVREIISLSASANKLSNIQKQADEYAAMIMEELDPSNLGYIKIENLEMLLLQAPSQTVRGHESRNLSQMLSQKLKPTVELNPLIRWYRDFKYFLLDNWQRGWVLLLWIGAMGGLFAWKYIQYKNKAAYDVMGACVCMAKGAAETLKLNMAIILLPVCRNTITWLRNKTKLGIVVPFDDNLNFHKVIAVAVAIGVGIHAIAHLTCDFPRLLHASREKYAPMEQFFGHQPQDYWWFVKGVEGVTGIIIVVLMAIAFTLATPWFRRNRVTLPKPFNKITGFNAFWYSHHLFVIVYALLIVHGIKLYLTHKWYMKTTWMYLAIPVVVYASERLLRALRSSVKPVKILKVAVYPGNVLALHMSKPQGFRYKSGQYMFVNCSAVSPFEWHPFSITSAPGDDYVSVHIRTLGDWTRQLKTVFSEVCQPPPNGKSGLLRADFLQGNNIPNFPKVEIDGPYGAPAQDYKKYDVVLLVGLGIGATPMISIVKDIVNNMQAMEEEESGVENGHGVGSNNGGRNFKTRKAYFYWVTREQGSFDWFKGIMNEVAEMDHKGVIEMHNYCTSVYEEGDARSALITMLQSLHHAKSGVDIVSGTHVKSHFAKPNWRNVYKRITLNHTNGKVGVFYCGAPALTKELRQLALDFSRKTSTKFDFHKENF
;
A
#
# COMPACT_ATOMS: atom_id res chain seq x y z
N MET A 1 11.83 -49.76 -59.68
CA MET A 1 12.09 -51.21 -59.43
C MET A 1 12.93 -51.33 -58.16
N SER A 2 12.85 -52.48 -57.47
CA SER A 2 13.75 -52.96 -56.40
C SER A 2 14.15 -52.01 -55.24
N ASN A 3 13.54 -52.31 -54.09
CA ASN A 3 13.99 -52.15 -52.70
C ASN A 3 15.51 -52.06 -52.44
N SER A 4 15.88 -51.38 -51.33
CA SER A 4 16.40 -52.08 -50.13
C SER A 4 16.44 -51.14 -48.90
N ASP A 5 15.99 -51.60 -47.74
CA ASP A 5 16.07 -50.86 -46.46
C ASP A 5 17.50 -50.83 -45.88
N HIS A 6 17.79 -49.79 -45.08
CA HIS A 6 18.55 -49.98 -43.84
C HIS A 6 18.30 -48.85 -42.83
N GLN A 7 18.27 -49.20 -41.54
CA GLN A 7 18.04 -48.28 -40.42
C GLN A 7 19.29 -47.45 -40.10
N SER A 8 19.10 -46.20 -39.66
CA SER A 8 20.10 -45.46 -38.85
C SER A 8 19.41 -44.46 -37.92
N HIS A 9 19.91 -44.34 -36.69
CA HIS A 9 19.46 -43.35 -35.70
C HIS A 9 20.29 -42.06 -35.78
N PRO A 10 19.67 -40.87 -35.63
CA PRO A 10 20.35 -39.68 -35.14
C PRO A 10 20.09 -39.46 -33.62
N TYR A 11 21.12 -38.99 -32.92
CA TYR A 11 21.06 -38.69 -31.48
C TYR A 11 20.37 -37.34 -31.22
N HIS A 12 19.63 -37.24 -30.12
CA HIS A 12 19.28 -35.95 -29.49
C HIS A 12 19.97 -35.81 -28.14
N HIS A 13 20.84 -34.80 -28.01
CA HIS A 13 21.36 -34.39 -26.72
C HIS A 13 20.27 -33.75 -25.86
N HIS A 14 19.90 -34.40 -24.76
CA HIS A 14 19.33 -33.71 -23.62
C HIS A 14 20.46 -33.13 -22.77
N SER A 15 20.32 -31.86 -22.39
CA SER A 15 21.10 -31.23 -21.32
C SER A 15 20.15 -31.01 -20.15
N ASP A 16 20.41 -31.70 -19.04
CA ASP A 16 19.60 -31.54 -17.84
C ASP A 16 19.87 -30.19 -17.18
N THR A 17 18.83 -29.60 -16.58
CA THR A 17 18.97 -28.46 -15.66
C THR A 17 17.84 -28.55 -14.64
N GLU A 18 18.20 -28.63 -13.36
CA GLU A 18 17.31 -29.13 -12.31
C GLU A 18 16.19 -28.15 -11.96
N VAL A 19 14.94 -28.64 -11.96
CA VAL A 19 13.77 -27.86 -11.54
C VAL A 19 13.53 -28.08 -10.04
N ILE A 20 14.12 -27.21 -9.21
CA ILE A 20 13.89 -27.24 -7.75
C ILE A 20 12.42 -26.89 -7.44
N GLY A 21 11.64 -27.92 -7.11
CA GLY A 21 10.23 -27.80 -6.75
C GLY A 21 10.02 -27.23 -5.34
N ALA A 22 9.40 -26.06 -5.24
CA ALA A 22 9.04 -25.45 -3.96
C ALA A 22 7.73 -26.04 -3.39
N ASP A 23 7.87 -27.03 -2.52
CA ASP A 23 6.76 -27.80 -1.95
C ASP A 23 5.81 -26.93 -1.08
N ARG A 24 4.49 -27.15 -1.19
CA ARG A 24 3.44 -26.39 -0.47
C ARG A 24 2.58 -27.32 0.39
N LYS A 25 3.09 -27.68 1.57
CA LYS A 25 2.27 -28.40 2.57
C LYS A 25 1.33 -27.43 3.29
N MET A 26 0.03 -27.64 3.10
CA MET A 26 -1.02 -27.04 3.93
C MET A 26 -1.17 -27.85 5.22
N PHE A 27 -1.29 -27.17 6.36
CA PHE A 27 -1.80 -27.76 7.59
C PHE A 27 -3.17 -27.16 7.92
N SER A 28 -4.12 -28.02 8.25
CA SER A 28 -5.49 -27.67 8.62
C SER A 28 -5.86 -28.33 9.95
N GLY A 29 -6.22 -27.53 10.94
CA GLY A 29 -6.68 -27.99 12.25
C GLY A 29 -7.38 -26.84 12.98
N PRO A 30 -8.61 -27.02 13.51
CA PRO A 30 -9.36 -25.95 14.16
C PRO A 30 -9.11 -25.89 15.67
N LEU A 31 -9.42 -24.75 16.29
CA LEU A 31 -10.25 -24.71 17.50
C LEU A 31 -10.75 -23.28 17.78
N ASN A 32 -11.75 -23.18 18.66
CA ASN A 32 -12.58 -22.01 18.88
C ASN A 32 -12.79 -21.78 20.37
N GLN A 33 -12.38 -20.63 20.92
CA GLN A 33 -12.80 -20.20 22.26
C GLN A 33 -12.68 -18.68 22.46
N ARG A 34 -13.55 -18.15 23.34
CA ARG A 34 -13.59 -16.74 23.77
C ARG A 34 -12.87 -16.59 25.10
N ALA A 35 -12.05 -15.56 25.27
CA ALA A 35 -11.56 -15.16 26.59
C ALA A 35 -12.54 -14.18 27.28
N GLY A 36 -12.83 -14.41 28.55
CA GLY A 36 -13.71 -13.58 29.40
C GLY A 36 -12.95 -12.67 30.37
N LYS A 37 -13.68 -11.81 31.10
CA LYS A 37 -13.14 -10.94 32.17
C LYS A 37 -13.47 -11.48 33.57
N ARG A 38 -12.48 -11.49 34.47
CA ARG A 38 -12.52 -11.22 35.94
C ARG A 38 -11.06 -11.34 36.43
N SER A 39 -10.45 -10.43 37.20
CA SER A 39 -10.83 -9.75 38.46
C SER A 39 -10.53 -10.61 39.69
N ALA A 40 -9.57 -10.16 40.51
CA ALA A 40 -9.19 -10.72 41.82
C ALA A 40 -8.82 -9.56 42.80
N ARG A 41 -8.87 -9.81 44.12
CA ARG A 41 -8.64 -8.81 45.19
C ARG A 41 -7.93 -9.47 46.39
N LEU A 42 -7.28 -8.67 47.25
CA LEU A 42 -6.37 -9.10 48.33
C LEU A 42 -7.05 -9.53 49.65
N ASN A 43 -6.27 -10.19 50.54
CA ASN A 43 -6.04 -9.91 51.99
C ASN A 43 -5.10 -11.02 52.60
N LEU A 44 -3.96 -10.73 53.26
CA LEU A 44 -3.68 -10.38 54.69
C LEU A 44 -3.80 -11.58 55.69
N ALA A 45 -2.99 -11.79 56.75
CA ALA A 45 -1.75 -11.20 57.36
C ALA A 45 -1.08 -12.30 58.29
N GLY A 46 -0.04 -12.16 59.14
CA GLY A 46 0.92 -11.10 59.57
C GLY A 46 1.70 -11.51 60.88
N ASP A 47 2.77 -10.77 61.26
CA ASP A 47 3.41 -10.61 62.61
C ASP A 47 4.08 -11.81 63.37
N SER A 48 5.07 -11.67 64.30
CA SER A 48 5.90 -10.54 64.84
C SER A 48 7.16 -10.96 65.67
N SER A 49 8.15 -10.05 65.85
CA SER A 49 9.11 -9.86 67.02
C SER A 49 10.22 -10.91 67.37
N SER A 50 11.39 -10.61 68.00
CA SER A 50 12.00 -9.38 68.60
C SER A 50 13.54 -9.43 68.92
N ALA A 51 14.17 -8.23 69.06
CA ALA A 51 15.40 -7.84 69.83
C ALA A 51 16.83 -8.14 69.22
N GLU A 52 18.00 -7.60 69.68
CA GLU A 52 18.34 -6.70 70.83
C GLU A 52 19.53 -5.66 70.63
N LEU A 53 20.68 -5.75 71.35
CA LEU A 53 21.69 -4.66 71.61
C LEU A 53 23.19 -5.12 71.48
N GLY A 54 24.25 -4.30 71.34
CA GLY A 54 24.38 -2.85 71.04
C GLY A 54 25.80 -2.19 71.25
N ILE A 55 26.00 -0.98 70.70
CA ILE A 55 26.93 0.17 71.07
C ILE A 55 28.46 0.21 70.62
N PRO A 56 29.28 1.31 70.70
CA PRO A 56 29.78 2.12 69.52
C PRO A 56 31.30 2.56 69.55
N PRO A 57 31.81 3.72 68.99
CA PRO A 57 31.69 4.42 67.67
C PRO A 57 33.04 4.90 67.00
N ALA A 58 33.01 5.32 65.71
CA ALA A 58 33.88 6.38 65.12
C ALA A 58 33.26 6.99 63.82
N LYS A 59 33.74 8.16 63.35
CA LYS A 59 33.17 8.98 62.23
C LYS A 59 34.24 9.98 61.68
N PRO A 60 34.04 10.75 60.58
CA PRO A 60 32.99 10.72 59.52
C PRO A 60 33.52 10.93 58.05
N SER A 61 32.64 10.85 57.03
CA SER A 61 32.31 12.00 56.13
C SER A 61 31.36 11.64 54.95
N ASN A 62 30.52 12.62 54.57
CA ASN A 62 29.68 12.77 53.36
C ASN A 62 28.79 11.62 52.84
N GLU A 63 27.47 11.74 53.07
CA GLU A 63 26.39 11.30 52.15
C GLU A 63 25.25 12.35 52.15
N ASP A 64 24.47 12.40 51.06
CA ASP A 64 23.39 13.38 50.84
C ASP A 64 22.08 13.04 51.59
N SER A 65 21.37 14.05 52.09
CA SER A 65 20.11 13.88 52.81
C SER A 65 18.89 13.79 51.88
N TYR A 66 18.14 12.69 51.98
CA TYR A 66 16.87 12.48 51.28
C TYR A 66 15.66 12.55 52.24
N VAL A 67 14.49 12.85 51.66
CA VAL A 67 13.20 12.99 52.35
C VAL A 67 12.18 12.09 51.67
N GLU A 68 11.47 11.28 52.44
CA GLU A 68 10.44 10.37 51.93
C GLU A 68 9.05 11.03 52.03
N ILE A 69 8.23 10.88 50.99
CA ILE A 69 6.89 11.48 50.88
C ILE A 69 5.90 10.42 50.43
N THR A 70 4.94 10.10 51.30
CA THR A 70 3.92 9.08 51.04
C THR A 70 2.68 9.72 50.40
N LEU A 71 2.28 9.23 49.23
CA LEU A 71 1.14 9.74 48.43
C LEU A 71 0.09 8.63 48.22
N ASP A 72 -1.17 8.86 48.61
CA ASP A 72 -2.29 8.04 48.09
C ASP A 72 -2.71 8.62 46.72
N VAL A 73 -2.80 7.74 45.71
CA VAL A 73 -3.07 8.09 44.31
C VAL A 73 -4.27 7.29 43.84
N ARG A 74 -5.38 7.97 43.63
CA ARG A 74 -6.61 7.42 43.03
C ARG A 74 -6.83 8.08 41.67
N GLU A 75 -7.62 7.46 40.80
CA GLU A 75 -7.62 7.77 39.36
C GLU A 75 -7.85 9.27 39.02
N ASP A 76 -8.59 10.01 39.87
CA ASP A 76 -8.89 11.44 39.71
C ASP A 76 -8.26 12.37 40.79
N SER A 77 -7.50 11.86 41.77
CA SER A 77 -6.94 12.68 42.86
C SER A 77 -5.69 12.11 43.54
N VAL A 78 -4.79 13.00 44.01
CA VAL A 78 -3.60 12.65 44.80
C VAL A 78 -3.65 13.39 46.15
N ALA A 79 -3.38 12.67 47.24
CA ALA A 79 -3.28 13.23 48.59
C ALA A 79 -1.92 12.89 49.21
N VAL A 80 -1.27 13.88 49.84
CA VAL A 80 -0.07 13.66 50.67
C VAL A 80 -0.53 13.11 52.02
N HIS A 81 0.05 11.99 52.46
CA HIS A 81 -0.31 11.35 53.73
C HIS A 81 0.74 11.58 54.83
N SER A 82 2.02 11.63 54.46
CA SER A 82 3.11 12.03 55.36
C SER A 82 4.36 12.47 54.59
N VAL A 83 5.23 13.21 55.28
CA VAL A 83 6.59 13.59 54.88
C VAL A 83 7.50 13.25 56.05
N LYS A 84 8.57 12.47 55.84
CA LYS A 84 9.55 12.15 56.90
C LYS A 84 10.98 12.29 56.40
N THR A 85 11.87 12.75 57.28
CA THR A 85 13.32 12.81 57.04
C THR A 85 13.98 11.54 57.56
N ALA A 86 15.17 11.21 57.06
CA ALA A 86 15.90 9.98 57.40
C ALA A 86 16.28 9.80 58.89
N ALA A 87 16.02 10.80 59.75
CA ALA A 87 16.24 10.73 61.20
C ALA A 87 15.00 10.28 62.01
N GLY A 88 13.85 10.05 61.36
CA GLY A 88 12.66 9.44 61.97
C GLY A 88 11.82 10.33 62.92
N ALA A 89 12.37 11.44 63.41
CA ALA A 89 11.65 12.41 64.22
C ALA A 89 10.61 13.21 63.41
N ASP A 90 9.41 13.36 63.98
CA ASP A 90 8.40 14.30 63.47
C ASP A 90 8.75 15.72 63.94
N VAL A 91 8.91 16.65 63.00
CA VAL A 91 9.33 18.03 63.27
C VAL A 91 8.12 18.97 63.13
N GLU A 92 7.78 19.67 64.21
CA GLU A 92 6.76 20.72 64.21
C GLU A 92 7.30 22.01 63.55
N ASP A 93 7.41 22.00 62.22
CA ASP A 93 7.73 23.20 61.43
C ASP A 93 6.43 23.99 61.09
N PRO A 94 6.26 25.21 61.61
CA PRO A 94 5.04 26.00 61.39
C PRO A 94 4.88 26.53 59.95
N GLU A 95 5.94 26.66 59.15
CA GLU A 95 5.81 27.07 57.75
C GLU A 95 5.31 25.92 56.87
N LEU A 96 5.75 24.69 57.13
CA LEU A 96 5.23 23.49 56.48
C LEU A 96 3.76 23.21 56.86
N ALA A 97 3.38 23.44 58.11
CA ALA A 97 1.98 23.37 58.55
C ALA A 97 1.08 24.42 57.86
N LEU A 98 1.61 25.62 57.58
CA LEU A 98 0.93 26.65 56.80
C LEU A 98 0.76 26.26 55.33
N LEU A 99 1.78 25.66 54.71
CA LEU A 99 1.71 25.14 53.34
C LEU A 99 0.66 24.03 53.19
N ALA A 100 0.57 23.12 54.16
CA ALA A 100 -0.46 22.07 54.19
C ALA A 100 -1.88 22.67 54.28
N ARG A 101 -2.13 23.56 55.26
CA ARG A 101 -3.44 24.26 55.41
C ARG A 101 -3.80 25.14 54.21
N GLY A 102 -2.81 25.65 53.48
CA GLY A 102 -3.01 26.41 52.25
C GLY A 102 -3.56 25.58 51.07
N LEU A 103 -3.34 24.26 51.07
CA LEU A 103 -3.81 23.34 50.04
C LEU A 103 -5.22 22.81 50.29
N GLU A 104 -5.59 22.51 51.54
CA GLU A 104 -6.93 22.01 51.88
C GLU A 104 -8.04 23.03 51.58
N LYS A 105 -7.78 24.33 51.76
CA LYS A 105 -8.82 25.39 51.71
C LYS A 105 -9.25 25.84 50.30
N LYS A 106 -8.95 25.09 49.23
CA LYS A 106 -9.33 25.44 47.84
C LYS A 106 -10.11 24.37 47.07
N THR A 107 -10.66 23.38 47.76
CA THR A 107 -11.50 22.30 47.18
C THR A 107 -12.98 22.68 47.00
N ASN A 108 -13.29 23.89 46.51
CA ASN A 108 -14.66 24.26 46.10
C ASN A 108 -14.72 25.50 45.17
N LEU A 109 -14.25 25.37 43.92
CA LEU A 109 -14.83 26.03 42.73
C LEU A 109 -14.29 25.39 41.42
N GLY A 110 -14.97 25.60 40.29
CA GLY A 110 -14.74 24.86 39.04
C GLY A 110 -13.35 25.00 38.38
N SER A 111 -12.87 23.91 37.77
CA SER A 111 -11.49 23.78 37.28
C SER A 111 -11.32 24.08 35.77
N SER A 112 -10.82 25.28 35.45
CA SER A 112 -10.42 25.63 34.06
C SER A 112 -9.07 26.37 33.91
N VAL A 113 -8.52 26.99 34.97
CA VAL A 113 -7.45 28.00 34.84
C VAL A 113 -6.03 27.51 35.18
N VAL A 114 -5.87 26.49 36.03
CA VAL A 114 -4.58 26.16 36.70
C VAL A 114 -3.45 25.72 35.73
N ARG A 115 -3.76 25.31 34.49
CA ARG A 115 -2.78 24.67 33.58
C ARG A 115 -1.67 25.58 33.02
N ASN A 116 -1.79 26.91 33.17
CA ASN A 116 -0.82 27.86 32.61
C ASN A 116 0.29 28.31 33.59
N ALA A 117 0.11 28.20 34.91
CA ALA A 117 1.05 28.77 35.88
C ALA A 117 2.42 28.07 35.92
N SER A 118 2.43 26.73 35.96
CA SER A 118 3.67 25.94 36.07
C SER A 118 4.56 25.99 34.82
N SER A 119 4.00 26.36 33.66
CA SER A 119 4.78 26.53 32.42
C SER A 119 5.74 27.72 32.49
N ARG A 120 5.26 28.88 32.98
CA ARG A 120 6.05 30.12 33.04
C ARG A 120 7.20 30.03 34.05
N ILE A 121 6.96 29.45 35.23
CA ILE A 121 7.99 29.28 36.27
C ILE A 121 9.14 28.40 35.74
N ARG A 122 8.82 27.31 35.03
CA ARG A 122 9.81 26.42 34.42
C ARG A 122 10.61 27.10 33.31
N GLN A 123 9.98 28.00 32.56
CA GLN A 123 10.62 28.78 31.49
C GLN A 123 11.61 29.82 32.04
N VAL A 124 11.26 30.55 33.11
CA VAL A 124 12.17 31.51 33.79
C VAL A 124 13.41 30.81 34.37
N SER A 125 13.23 29.63 34.96
CA SER A 125 14.35 28.82 35.47
C SER A 125 15.32 28.36 34.37
N GLN A 126 14.82 28.13 33.14
CA GLN A 126 15.65 27.76 31.98
C GLN A 126 16.38 28.96 31.38
N GLU A 127 15.77 30.15 31.34
CA GLU A 127 16.45 31.39 30.91
C GLU A 127 17.57 31.77 31.88
N LEU A 128 17.34 31.71 33.20
CA LEU A 128 18.39 31.99 34.20
C LEU A 128 19.61 31.07 34.08
N LYS A 129 19.40 29.76 33.82
CA LYS A 129 20.50 28.82 33.54
C LYS A 129 21.24 29.09 32.23
N ARG A 130 20.68 29.90 31.32
CA ARG A 130 21.27 30.26 30.02
C ARG A 130 22.12 31.53 30.10
N PHE A 131 21.76 32.47 30.97
CA PHE A 131 22.61 33.65 31.27
C PHE A 131 23.86 33.25 32.06
N ALA A 132 23.75 32.30 32.98
CA ALA A 132 24.87 31.80 33.79
C ALA A 132 25.98 31.07 32.99
N SER A 133 25.77 30.76 31.70
CA SER A 133 26.71 30.00 30.86
C SER A 133 27.47 30.84 29.82
N LEU A 134 27.46 32.18 29.93
CA LEU A 134 28.05 33.08 28.93
C LEU A 134 29.41 33.71 29.33
N THR A 135 29.93 33.41 30.53
CA THR A 135 31.13 34.09 31.09
C THR A 135 32.26 33.13 31.47
N THR A 136 32.74 32.32 30.53
CA THR A 136 34.11 31.77 30.56
C THR A 136 34.55 31.35 29.16
N ARG A 137 35.60 31.97 28.60
CA ARG A 137 36.16 31.57 27.28
C ARG A 137 37.61 32.04 27.09
N THR A 138 38.58 31.20 27.49
CA THR A 138 40.03 31.48 27.32
C THR A 138 40.86 30.20 27.13
N HIS A 139 41.67 30.22 26.06
CA HIS A 139 42.84 29.36 25.78
C HIS A 139 42.67 27.86 25.44
N HIS A 140 43.77 27.31 24.92
CA HIS A 140 43.82 26.16 24.00
C HIS A 140 44.03 24.79 24.69
N GLY A 141 43.57 23.74 24.01
CA GLY A 141 43.91 22.34 24.23
C GLY A 141 43.59 21.52 22.99
N ALA A 142 44.17 20.32 22.84
CA ALA A 142 43.99 19.48 21.65
C ALA A 142 42.52 19.06 21.43
N GLY A 143 42.13 18.90 20.16
CA GLY A 143 40.73 18.86 19.72
C GLY A 143 39.95 17.60 20.09
N ARG A 144 39.44 17.51 21.32
CA ARG A 144 38.38 16.57 21.68
C ARG A 144 37.06 17.06 21.06
N ILE A 145 36.50 16.30 20.11
CA ILE A 145 35.26 16.69 19.40
C ILE A 145 34.12 16.92 20.40
N ASP A 146 33.52 18.11 20.36
CA ASP A 146 32.46 18.50 21.30
C ASP A 146 31.18 17.71 20.97
N ARG A 147 30.90 16.66 21.79
CA ARG A 147 29.80 15.69 21.62
C ARG A 147 28.42 16.35 21.87
N ASN A 148 28.02 17.20 20.94
CA ASN A 148 26.79 17.97 20.95
C ASN A 148 25.57 17.03 21.05
N LYS A 149 24.73 17.21 22.08
CA LYS A 149 23.74 16.20 22.51
C LYS A 149 22.75 15.75 21.42
N SER A 150 22.48 16.58 20.41
CA SER A 150 21.62 16.21 19.28
C SER A 150 22.29 15.24 18.29
N ALA A 151 23.61 15.37 18.06
CA ALA A 151 24.36 14.46 17.19
C ALA A 151 24.52 13.10 17.88
N ALA A 152 24.94 13.09 19.15
CA ALA A 152 25.05 11.87 19.94
C ALA A 152 23.72 11.09 20.03
N ALA A 153 22.59 11.78 20.25
CA ALA A 153 21.26 11.15 20.29
C ALA A 153 20.77 10.59 18.93
N GLN A 154 21.46 10.93 17.83
CA GLN A 154 21.19 10.39 16.49
C GLN A 154 22.19 9.27 16.15
N ALA A 155 23.47 9.42 16.50
CA ALA A 155 24.49 8.39 16.41
C ALA A 155 24.15 7.12 17.22
N LEU A 156 23.59 7.27 18.42
CA LEU A 156 23.10 6.16 19.28
C LEU A 156 22.01 5.27 18.63
N LYS A 157 21.52 5.61 17.44
CA LYS A 157 20.60 4.76 16.65
C LYS A 157 21.29 3.94 15.57
N GLY A 158 22.56 4.23 15.25
CA GLY A 158 23.34 3.55 14.22
C GLY A 158 23.82 2.15 14.60
N LEU A 159 24.39 1.48 13.58
CA LEU A 159 25.08 0.19 13.65
C LEU A 159 24.35 -0.93 14.41
N LYS A 160 23.02 -0.99 14.27
CA LYS A 160 22.21 -2.08 14.82
C LYS A 160 22.33 -3.31 13.92
N PHE A 161 23.04 -4.33 14.38
CA PHE A 161 23.09 -5.63 13.71
C PHE A 161 21.73 -6.37 13.74
N ILE A 162 20.89 -6.08 14.75
CA ILE A 162 19.56 -6.70 14.93
C ILE A 162 18.50 -5.62 15.22
N SER A 163 17.44 -5.60 14.41
CA SER A 163 16.43 -4.54 14.42
C SER A 163 15.31 -4.68 15.46
N LYS A 164 15.39 -5.66 16.39
CA LYS A 164 14.35 -5.98 17.39
C LYS A 164 14.94 -6.50 18.72
N THR A 165 15.73 -5.68 19.40
CA THR A 165 16.30 -5.99 20.72
C THR A 165 15.47 -5.37 21.85
N ASP A 166 14.27 -5.90 22.11
CA ASP A 166 13.47 -5.59 23.31
C ASP A 166 14.04 -6.33 24.55
N GLY A 167 15.32 -6.06 24.86
CA GLY A 167 16.05 -6.60 26.00
C GLY A 167 16.00 -8.13 26.14
N ALA A 168 15.83 -8.59 27.38
CA ALA A 168 15.79 -10.01 27.75
C ALA A 168 14.71 -10.84 27.00
N SER A 169 13.67 -10.20 26.45
CA SER A 169 12.67 -10.90 25.63
C SER A 169 13.23 -11.38 24.28
N GLY A 170 14.30 -10.75 23.79
CA GLY A 170 15.01 -11.17 22.59
C GLY A 170 15.79 -12.46 22.78
N TRP A 171 16.55 -12.58 23.89
CA TRP A 171 17.37 -13.77 24.18
C TRP A 171 16.54 -15.05 24.24
N ALA A 172 15.41 -15.05 24.96
CA ALA A 172 14.54 -16.23 25.05
C ALA A 172 14.03 -16.74 23.69
N ALA A 173 13.96 -15.87 22.67
CA ALA A 173 13.63 -16.27 21.30
C ALA A 173 14.85 -16.82 20.53
N VAL A 174 16.07 -16.37 20.84
CA VAL A 174 17.34 -16.88 20.29
C VAL A 174 17.67 -18.23 20.87
N GLU A 175 17.63 -18.36 22.20
CA GLU A 175 17.79 -19.60 22.96
C GLU A 175 16.88 -20.71 22.41
N LYS A 176 15.58 -20.42 22.23
CA LYS A 176 14.64 -21.38 21.65
C LYS A 176 14.99 -21.79 20.22
N ARG A 177 15.66 -20.94 19.43
CA ARG A 177 16.16 -21.31 18.09
C ARG A 177 17.46 -22.09 18.17
N PHE A 178 18.35 -21.78 19.12
CA PHE A 178 19.56 -22.57 19.40
C PHE A 178 19.17 -24.02 19.73
N ASP A 179 18.31 -24.21 20.73
CA ASP A 179 17.89 -25.55 21.18
C ASP A 179 17.22 -26.35 20.04
N GLN A 180 16.53 -25.68 19.11
CA GLN A 180 15.96 -26.30 17.91
C GLN A 180 17.01 -26.62 16.82
N LEU A 181 18.00 -25.75 16.62
CA LEU A 181 19.02 -25.89 15.57
C LEU A 181 20.16 -26.83 15.95
N THR A 182 20.39 -27.06 17.25
CA THR A 182 21.43 -27.92 17.81
C THR A 182 20.92 -29.28 18.33
N ALA A 183 19.60 -29.53 18.29
CA ALA A 183 18.98 -30.80 18.67
C ALA A 183 19.54 -32.02 17.90
N SER A 184 20.02 -31.81 16.67
CA SER A 184 20.69 -32.81 15.83
C SER A 184 22.21 -32.92 16.04
N THR A 185 22.77 -32.08 16.92
CA THR A 185 24.18 -31.66 16.88
C THR A 185 24.77 -31.56 18.30
N SER A 186 24.20 -32.30 19.26
CA SER A 186 24.67 -32.42 20.65
C SER A 186 24.96 -31.09 21.37
N GLY A 187 24.19 -30.05 21.06
CA GLY A 187 24.33 -28.73 21.70
C GLY A 187 25.40 -27.82 21.11
N LEU A 188 25.95 -28.12 19.92
CA LEU A 188 26.83 -27.23 19.16
C LEU A 188 26.09 -26.58 17.97
N LEU A 189 26.28 -25.28 17.77
CA LEU A 189 25.74 -24.50 16.65
C LEU A 189 26.84 -24.19 15.62
N PRO A 190 26.81 -24.80 14.42
CA PRO A 190 27.74 -24.48 13.34
C PRO A 190 27.63 -23.04 12.83
N ARG A 191 28.74 -22.43 12.42
CA ARG A 191 28.86 -21.09 11.80
C ARG A 191 27.73 -20.81 10.80
N ALA A 192 27.54 -21.69 9.82
CA ALA A 192 26.53 -21.55 8.77
C ALA A 192 25.05 -21.54 9.24
N LYS A 193 24.76 -21.85 10.53
CA LYS A 193 23.44 -21.72 11.17
C LYS A 193 23.34 -20.49 12.10
N PHE A 194 24.42 -19.77 12.36
CA PHE A 194 24.48 -18.64 13.29
C PHE A 194 23.44 -17.56 12.98
N GLY A 195 23.39 -17.07 11.74
CA GLY A 195 22.44 -16.05 11.30
C GLY A 195 20.97 -16.43 11.53
N GLU A 196 20.60 -17.69 11.27
CA GLU A 196 19.24 -18.20 11.53
C GLU A 196 18.94 -18.31 13.03
N CYS A 197 19.96 -18.60 13.84
CA CYS A 197 19.85 -18.63 15.30
C CYS A 197 19.66 -17.23 15.90
N ILE A 198 20.46 -16.23 15.52
CA ILE A 198 20.28 -14.84 15.99
C ILE A 198 19.05 -14.14 15.36
N GLY A 199 18.45 -14.73 14.32
CA GLY A 199 17.19 -14.27 13.72
C GLY A 199 17.36 -13.33 12.53
N MET A 200 18.55 -13.29 11.94
CA MET A 200 18.77 -12.70 10.63
C MET A 200 18.10 -13.55 9.53
N ASN A 201 17.73 -12.92 8.43
CA ASN A 201 17.15 -13.61 7.28
C ASN A 201 18.22 -14.34 6.47
N LYS A 202 17.84 -15.44 5.82
CA LYS A 202 18.74 -16.27 4.99
C LYS A 202 19.39 -15.53 3.82
N GLU A 203 18.86 -14.35 3.47
CA GLU A 203 19.39 -13.43 2.44
C GLU A 203 20.50 -12.52 2.97
N SER A 204 20.85 -12.60 4.26
CA SER A 204 22.02 -11.95 4.88
C SER A 204 22.99 -13.00 5.45
N LYS A 205 23.05 -14.22 4.89
CA LYS A 205 23.92 -15.29 5.41
C LYS A 205 25.39 -14.87 5.41
N GLU A 206 25.89 -14.37 4.28
CA GLU A 206 27.30 -13.94 4.11
C GLU A 206 27.69 -12.91 5.19
N PHE A 207 26.88 -11.86 5.37
CA PHE A 207 27.10 -10.86 6.42
C PHE A 207 26.99 -11.44 7.86
N ALA A 208 26.15 -12.44 8.09
CA ALA A 208 26.01 -13.08 9.40
C ALA A 208 27.17 -14.06 9.70
N ASP A 209 27.69 -14.72 8.68
CA ASP A 209 28.89 -15.54 8.71
C ASP A 209 30.13 -14.66 9.04
N GLU A 210 30.28 -13.48 8.42
CA GLU A 210 31.34 -12.51 8.79
C GLU A 210 31.19 -11.94 10.21
N LEU A 211 29.95 -11.68 10.66
CA LEU A 211 29.68 -11.24 12.03
C LEU A 211 30.07 -12.33 13.05
N PHE A 212 29.88 -13.60 12.72
CA PHE A 212 30.37 -14.71 13.54
C PHE A 212 31.89 -14.71 13.61
N ASP A 213 32.58 -14.59 12.47
CA ASP A 213 34.04 -14.64 12.42
C ASP A 213 34.69 -13.49 13.19
N ALA A 214 34.16 -12.27 13.09
CA ALA A 214 34.61 -11.12 13.88
C ALA A 214 34.50 -11.37 15.40
N LEU A 215 33.35 -11.89 15.84
CA LEU A 215 33.08 -12.18 17.26
C LEU A 215 33.89 -13.38 17.78
N ALA A 216 34.27 -14.31 16.89
CA ALA A 216 35.13 -15.45 17.17
C ALA A 216 36.61 -15.07 17.22
N ARG A 217 37.13 -14.30 16.23
CA ARG A 217 38.49 -13.71 16.22
C ARG A 217 38.77 -13.00 17.54
N ARG A 218 37.88 -12.08 17.93
CA ARG A 218 37.96 -11.29 19.17
C ARG A 218 37.95 -12.10 20.47
N ARG A 219 37.62 -13.39 20.43
CA ARG A 219 37.61 -14.32 21.57
C ARG A 219 38.60 -15.50 21.42
N ASN A 220 39.44 -15.49 20.38
CA ASN A 220 40.32 -16.61 20.01
C ASN A 220 39.58 -17.95 19.85
N ILE A 221 38.33 -17.93 19.38
CA ILE A 221 37.54 -19.13 19.11
C ILE A 221 37.90 -19.65 17.71
N THR A 222 38.63 -20.76 17.66
CA THR A 222 39.14 -21.38 16.42
C THR A 222 38.21 -22.45 15.82
N PHE A 223 37.09 -22.76 16.47
CA PHE A 223 36.16 -23.81 16.04
C PHE A 223 34.98 -23.25 15.26
N ASP A 224 34.64 -23.91 14.16
CA ASP A 224 33.54 -23.59 13.23
C ASP A 224 32.12 -23.83 13.81
N SER A 225 32.03 -23.96 15.14
CA SER A 225 30.80 -24.16 15.90
C SER A 225 30.92 -23.66 17.34
N ILE A 226 29.87 -22.99 17.85
CA ILE A 226 29.81 -22.46 19.22
C ILE A 226 28.81 -23.21 20.11
N ASN A 227 29.07 -23.20 21.41
CA ASN A 227 28.14 -23.67 22.44
C ASN A 227 27.15 -22.56 22.88
N LYS A 228 26.22 -22.91 23.78
CA LYS A 228 25.15 -22.00 24.25
C LYS A 228 25.64 -20.78 25.01
N ILE A 229 26.75 -20.91 25.75
CA ILE A 229 27.36 -19.84 26.56
C ILE A 229 28.06 -18.84 25.63
N GLN A 230 28.86 -19.33 24.69
CA GLN A 230 29.51 -18.51 23.66
C GLN A 230 28.47 -17.74 22.82
N LEU A 231 27.34 -18.37 22.45
CA LEU A 231 26.25 -17.66 21.78
C LEU A 231 25.65 -16.54 22.65
N GLN A 232 25.58 -16.72 23.98
CA GLN A 232 25.10 -15.68 24.88
C GLN A 232 26.06 -14.48 24.92
N GLU A 233 27.37 -14.71 25.04
CA GLU A 233 28.38 -13.65 24.96
C GLU A 233 28.34 -12.89 23.62
N PHE A 234 28.14 -13.60 22.51
CA PHE A 234 27.98 -13.00 21.18
C PHE A 234 26.70 -12.14 21.14
N TRP A 235 25.59 -12.64 21.69
CA TRP A 235 24.32 -11.94 21.73
C TRP A 235 24.37 -10.67 22.60
N ASP A 236 25.00 -10.74 23.77
CA ASP A 236 25.11 -9.60 24.68
C ASP A 236 25.94 -8.46 24.05
N GLN A 237 27.02 -8.80 23.32
CA GLN A 237 27.78 -7.82 22.51
C GLN A 237 26.96 -7.26 21.33
N ILE A 238 26.24 -8.12 20.58
CA ILE A 238 25.38 -7.71 19.45
C ILE A 238 24.22 -6.80 19.90
N SER A 239 23.71 -7.01 21.12
CA SER A 239 22.52 -6.32 21.65
C SER A 239 22.83 -5.09 22.52
N ASP A 240 24.11 -4.77 22.73
CA ASP A 240 24.55 -3.52 23.37
C ASP A 240 23.94 -2.29 22.67
N GLN A 241 23.67 -1.25 23.45
CA GLN A 241 23.13 0.05 23.02
C GLN A 241 24.20 1.15 22.92
N SER A 242 25.42 0.88 23.38
CA SER A 242 26.60 1.71 23.13
C SER A 242 26.86 1.86 21.63
N PHE A 243 27.07 3.10 21.17
CA PHE A 243 27.53 3.35 19.80
C PHE A 243 28.99 2.90 19.64
N ASP A 244 29.83 3.20 20.64
CA ASP A 244 31.27 2.92 20.61
C ASP A 244 31.53 1.39 20.52
N THR A 245 30.76 0.55 21.24
CA THR A 245 30.85 -0.92 21.13
C THR A 245 30.43 -1.43 19.74
N ARG A 246 29.34 -0.89 19.18
CA ARG A 246 28.84 -1.27 17.85
C ARG A 246 29.77 -0.83 16.73
N LEU A 247 30.42 0.33 16.88
CA LEU A 247 31.44 0.81 15.96
C LEU A 247 32.64 -0.12 15.97
N GLN A 248 33.13 -0.52 17.15
CA GLN A 248 34.20 -1.51 17.23
C GLN A 248 33.77 -2.84 16.58
N THR A 249 32.60 -3.41 16.92
CA THR A 249 32.13 -4.65 16.28
C THR A 249 31.88 -4.52 14.78
N PHE A 250 31.60 -3.32 14.27
CA PHE A 250 31.54 -3.09 12.82
C PHE A 250 32.94 -3.03 12.20
N PHE A 251 33.89 -2.37 12.87
CA PHE A 251 35.30 -2.33 12.47
C PHE A 251 35.90 -3.74 12.44
N ASP A 252 35.72 -4.52 13.51
CA ASP A 252 36.13 -5.94 13.66
C ASP A 252 35.60 -6.88 12.55
N MET A 253 34.56 -6.47 11.79
CA MET A 253 34.00 -7.22 10.64
C MET A 253 34.62 -6.84 9.29
N VAL A 254 35.10 -5.61 9.16
CA VAL A 254 35.77 -5.13 7.93
C VAL A 254 37.22 -5.55 7.97
N ASP A 255 37.90 -5.23 9.07
CA ASP A 255 39.25 -5.65 9.42
C ASP A 255 39.31 -7.20 9.51
N LYS A 256 40.08 -7.81 8.60
CA LYS A 256 40.20 -9.27 8.46
C LYS A 256 41.37 -9.87 9.21
N ASP A 257 42.53 -9.21 9.20
CA ASP A 257 43.77 -9.72 9.79
C ASP A 257 44.05 -9.20 11.23
N ALA A 258 43.23 -8.27 11.70
CA ALA A 258 43.25 -7.62 13.01
C ALA A 258 44.46 -6.68 13.24
N ASP A 259 44.99 -6.05 12.18
CA ASP A 259 46.07 -5.06 12.30
C ASP A 259 45.60 -3.67 12.78
N GLY A 260 44.30 -3.35 12.65
CA GLY A 260 43.71 -2.07 13.04
C GLY A 260 43.64 -0.99 11.94
N ALA A 261 43.85 -1.35 10.67
CA ALA A 261 43.98 -0.43 9.54
C ALA A 261 43.29 -0.96 8.26
N ILE A 262 42.00 -0.61 8.07
CA ILE A 262 41.17 -1.09 6.96
C ILE A 262 41.74 -0.65 5.60
N THR A 263 41.98 -1.61 4.71
CA THR A 263 42.46 -1.44 3.33
C THR A 263 41.34 -1.20 2.31
N GLU A 264 41.68 -0.72 1.09
CA GLU A 264 40.69 -0.53 0.01
C GLU A 264 40.02 -1.85 -0.39
N GLU A 265 40.80 -2.94 -0.45
CA GLU A 265 40.33 -4.29 -0.78
C GLU A 265 39.25 -4.80 0.19
N GLU A 266 39.36 -4.46 1.48
CA GLU A 266 38.39 -4.78 2.53
C GLU A 266 37.16 -3.87 2.47
N VAL A 267 37.34 -2.55 2.25
CA VAL A 267 36.22 -1.61 2.02
C VAL A 267 35.34 -2.11 0.87
N ARG A 268 35.96 -2.47 -0.26
CA ARG A 268 35.32 -3.07 -1.43
C ARG A 268 34.58 -4.37 -1.10
N GLU A 269 35.16 -5.25 -0.27
CA GLU A 269 34.50 -6.49 0.14
C GLU A 269 33.27 -6.24 1.01
N ILE A 270 33.36 -5.41 2.07
CA ILE A 270 32.22 -5.12 2.93
C ILE A 270 31.12 -4.33 2.19
N ILE A 271 31.47 -3.51 1.18
CA ILE A 271 30.51 -2.91 0.25
C ILE A 271 29.79 -3.99 -0.55
N SER A 272 30.51 -4.99 -1.09
CA SER A 272 29.92 -6.11 -1.84
C SER A 272 28.97 -6.95 -0.96
N LEU A 273 29.38 -7.30 0.26
CA LEU A 273 28.58 -8.02 1.25
C LEU A 273 27.32 -7.23 1.65
N SER A 274 27.47 -5.92 1.88
CA SER A 274 26.35 -5.02 2.18
C SER A 274 25.40 -4.90 0.98
N ALA A 275 25.92 -4.80 -0.25
CA ALA A 275 25.12 -4.75 -1.46
C ALA A 275 24.36 -6.07 -1.71
N SER A 276 25.01 -7.22 -1.48
CA SER A 276 24.38 -8.56 -1.49
C SER A 276 23.19 -8.62 -0.52
N ALA A 277 23.43 -8.31 0.76
CA ALA A 277 22.42 -8.38 1.82
C ALA A 277 21.20 -7.46 1.61
N ASN A 278 21.35 -6.36 0.87
CA ASN A 278 20.29 -5.38 0.55
C ASN A 278 19.73 -5.53 -0.90
N LYS A 279 20.29 -6.44 -1.71
CA LYS A 279 19.94 -6.71 -3.11
C LYS A 279 20.17 -5.52 -4.05
N LEU A 280 21.33 -4.89 -3.90
CA LEU A 280 21.76 -3.71 -4.66
C LEU A 280 22.78 -4.12 -5.75
N SER A 281 22.30 -4.89 -6.74
CA SER A 281 23.15 -5.50 -7.78
C SER A 281 23.96 -4.54 -8.63
N ASN A 282 23.61 -3.24 -8.65
CA ASN A 282 24.41 -2.23 -9.36
C ASN A 282 25.58 -1.76 -8.48
N ILE A 283 25.35 -1.59 -7.17
CA ILE A 283 26.40 -1.19 -6.22
C ILE A 283 27.44 -2.31 -6.06
N GLN A 284 27.01 -3.57 -6.06
CA GLN A 284 27.92 -4.72 -6.05
C GLN A 284 28.85 -4.79 -7.28
N LYS A 285 28.44 -4.22 -8.43
CA LYS A 285 29.23 -4.20 -9.68
C LYS A 285 30.18 -3.01 -9.82
N GLN A 286 30.03 -2.03 -8.94
CA GLN A 286 30.83 -0.80 -8.90
C GLN A 286 31.53 -0.69 -7.53
N ALA A 287 31.71 -1.81 -6.82
CA ALA A 287 32.24 -1.83 -5.46
C ALA A 287 33.66 -1.24 -5.41
N ASP A 288 34.44 -1.40 -6.48
CA ASP A 288 35.78 -0.83 -6.65
C ASP A 288 35.71 0.70 -6.78
N GLU A 289 34.88 1.23 -7.69
CA GLU A 289 34.66 2.67 -7.87
C GLU A 289 34.17 3.37 -6.57
N TYR A 290 33.39 2.64 -5.77
CA TYR A 290 32.86 3.13 -4.50
C TYR A 290 33.82 2.94 -3.30
N ALA A 291 34.76 1.99 -3.37
CA ALA A 291 35.83 1.84 -2.38
C ALA A 291 36.86 2.96 -2.54
N ALA A 292 37.36 3.18 -3.77
CA ALA A 292 38.24 4.31 -4.10
C ALA A 292 37.65 5.66 -3.65
N MET A 293 36.35 5.89 -3.86
CA MET A 293 35.65 7.10 -3.41
C MET A 293 35.59 7.24 -1.87
N ILE A 294 35.64 6.15 -1.11
CA ILE A 294 35.69 6.18 0.35
C ILE A 294 37.14 6.40 0.83
N MET A 295 38.13 5.80 0.17
CA MET A 295 39.55 6.06 0.43
C MET A 295 39.90 7.52 0.18
N GLU A 296 39.45 8.11 -0.93
CA GLU A 296 39.67 9.52 -1.30
C GLU A 296 39.18 10.51 -0.23
N GLU A 297 38.11 10.17 0.50
CA GLU A 297 37.48 11.04 1.50
C GLU A 297 37.93 10.71 2.95
N LEU A 298 38.41 9.50 3.23
CA LEU A 298 38.84 9.05 4.58
C LEU A 298 40.34 8.87 4.77
N ASP A 299 41.12 8.85 3.68
CA ASP A 299 42.58 8.89 3.69
C ASP A 299 43.11 10.04 2.81
N PRO A 300 42.89 11.30 3.22
CA PRO A 300 43.39 12.48 2.51
C PRO A 300 44.92 12.61 2.56
N SER A 301 45.63 11.66 3.16
CA SER A 301 47.10 11.58 3.20
C SER A 301 47.67 10.47 2.30
N ASN A 302 46.83 9.68 1.65
CA ASN A 302 47.20 8.58 0.76
C ASN A 302 48.19 7.60 1.41
N LEU A 303 47.89 7.19 2.65
CA LEU A 303 48.58 6.17 3.43
C LEU A 303 48.21 4.74 3.00
N GLY A 304 47.07 4.56 2.32
CA GLY A 304 46.54 3.28 1.84
C GLY A 304 45.56 2.58 2.79
N TYR A 305 45.22 3.20 3.93
CA TYR A 305 44.39 2.56 4.96
C TYR A 305 43.58 3.54 5.81
N ILE A 306 42.49 3.05 6.42
CA ILE A 306 41.52 3.80 7.22
C ILE A 306 41.50 3.28 8.66
N LYS A 307 41.72 4.17 9.63
CA LYS A 307 41.58 3.87 11.07
C LYS A 307 40.15 4.09 11.59
N ILE A 308 39.81 3.46 12.71
CA ILE A 308 38.48 3.56 13.34
C ILE A 308 38.05 5.01 13.64
N GLU A 309 38.99 5.90 13.96
CA GLU A 309 38.75 7.33 14.20
C GLU A 309 38.19 8.05 12.95
N ASN A 310 38.72 7.71 11.76
CA ASN A 310 38.28 8.28 10.48
C ASN A 310 36.85 7.78 10.16
N LEU A 311 36.55 6.52 10.46
CA LEU A 311 35.22 5.93 10.31
C LEU A 311 34.20 6.51 11.32
N GLU A 312 34.59 6.77 12.58
CA GLU A 312 33.74 7.50 13.55
C GLU A 312 33.35 8.86 12.97
N MET A 313 34.33 9.60 12.41
CA MET A 313 34.13 10.94 11.88
C MET A 313 33.02 10.99 10.82
N LEU A 314 33.04 10.08 9.84
CA LEU A 314 32.03 10.06 8.77
C LEU A 314 30.64 9.62 9.27
N LEU A 315 30.58 8.61 10.14
CA LEU A 315 29.32 8.12 10.70
C LEU A 315 28.65 9.15 11.60
N LEU A 316 29.42 10.02 12.27
CA LEU A 316 28.90 11.17 13.02
C LEU A 316 28.49 12.35 12.12
N GLN A 317 29.19 12.60 11.00
CA GLN A 317 28.89 13.71 10.09
C GLN A 317 27.71 13.44 9.16
N ALA A 318 27.52 12.21 8.68
CA ALA A 318 26.56 11.86 7.63
C ALA A 318 25.11 12.40 7.77
N PRO A 319 24.49 12.47 8.98
CA PRO A 319 23.12 12.99 9.11
C PRO A 319 23.01 14.52 9.22
N SER A 320 24.12 15.27 9.22
CA SER A 320 24.13 16.69 9.59
C SER A 320 23.75 17.66 8.46
N GLN A 321 24.13 17.37 7.21
CA GLN A 321 24.05 18.34 6.11
C GLN A 321 22.65 18.49 5.48
N THR A 322 21.77 17.49 5.59
CA THR A 322 20.48 17.47 4.87
C THR A 322 19.38 18.32 5.50
N VAL A 323 19.48 18.65 6.80
CA VAL A 323 18.42 19.34 7.54
C VAL A 323 18.49 20.86 7.32
N ARG A 324 18.08 21.32 6.13
CA ARG A 324 17.81 22.76 5.89
C ARG A 324 16.88 23.29 6.98
N GLY A 325 17.22 24.43 7.58
CA GLY A 325 16.68 24.90 8.87
C GLY A 325 15.15 25.10 8.99
N HIS A 326 14.40 24.97 7.90
CA HIS A 326 12.94 24.92 7.94
C HIS A 326 12.41 23.56 8.46
N GLU A 327 13.12 22.46 8.22
CA GLU A 327 12.70 21.12 8.71
C GLU A 327 12.97 20.91 10.20
N SER A 328 14.03 21.48 10.78
CA SER A 328 14.32 21.33 12.21
C SER A 328 13.24 21.97 13.11
N ARG A 329 12.65 23.09 12.68
CA ARG A 329 11.50 23.74 13.33
C ARG A 329 10.24 22.86 13.23
N ASN A 330 9.99 22.27 12.07
CA ASN A 330 8.89 21.32 11.86
C ASN A 330 9.08 20.02 12.66
N LEU A 331 10.29 19.47 12.71
CA LEU A 331 10.64 18.29 13.51
C LEU A 331 10.43 18.57 15.01
N SER A 332 10.82 19.76 15.47
CA SER A 332 10.58 20.22 16.85
C SER A 332 9.08 20.30 17.18
N GLN A 333 8.25 20.79 16.25
CA GLN A 333 6.78 20.75 16.39
C GLN A 333 6.22 19.32 16.29
N MET A 334 6.79 18.45 15.46
CA MET A 334 6.42 17.03 15.39
C MET A 334 6.77 16.27 16.68
N LEU A 335 7.84 16.62 17.37
CA LEU A 335 8.21 16.00 18.65
C LEU A 335 7.35 16.53 19.81
N SER A 336 7.05 17.83 19.84
CA SER A 336 6.21 18.43 20.89
C SER A 336 4.73 18.07 20.76
N GLN A 337 4.17 18.04 19.55
CA GLN A 337 2.79 17.60 19.30
C GLN A 337 2.67 16.07 19.40
N LYS A 338 2.61 15.55 20.64
CA LYS A 338 2.13 14.18 20.90
C LYS A 338 0.61 14.10 20.64
N LEU A 339 0.26 13.99 19.35
CA LEU A 339 -1.01 13.45 18.85
C LEU A 339 -1.15 11.98 19.32
N LYS A 340 -1.42 11.79 20.61
CA LYS A 340 -1.85 10.52 21.19
C LYS A 340 -3.16 10.09 20.51
N PRO A 341 -3.40 8.79 20.28
CA PRO A 341 -4.73 8.32 19.92
C PRO A 341 -5.73 8.73 21.01
N THR A 342 -6.76 9.50 20.66
CA THR A 342 -7.90 9.77 21.53
C THR A 342 -8.76 8.51 21.66
N VAL A 343 -8.36 7.63 22.57
CA VAL A 343 -9.12 6.44 22.96
C VAL A 343 -10.30 6.88 23.81
N GLU A 344 -11.45 7.09 23.16
CA GLU A 344 -12.70 7.33 23.87
C GLU A 344 -13.19 6.04 24.52
N LEU A 345 -13.26 6.05 25.86
CA LEU A 345 -13.67 4.93 26.69
C LEU A 345 -15.18 4.65 26.60
N ASN A 346 -16.01 5.67 26.33
CA ASN A 346 -17.46 5.52 26.22
C ASN A 346 -17.84 4.89 24.85
N PRO A 347 -18.41 3.67 24.83
CA PRO A 347 -18.73 2.97 23.59
C PRO A 347 -19.90 3.59 22.81
N LEU A 348 -20.84 4.25 23.49
CA LEU A 348 -22.00 4.89 22.85
C LEU A 348 -21.60 6.17 22.13
N ILE A 349 -20.78 7.02 22.77
CA ILE A 349 -20.20 8.21 22.13
C ILE A 349 -19.33 7.79 20.94
N ARG A 350 -18.50 6.75 21.11
CA ARG A 350 -17.69 6.20 20.02
C ARG A 350 -18.56 5.71 18.86
N TRP A 351 -19.62 4.93 19.13
CA TRP A 351 -20.53 4.42 18.09
C TRP A 351 -21.30 5.54 17.39
N TYR A 352 -21.87 6.50 18.11
CA TYR A 352 -22.53 7.67 17.51
C TYR A 352 -21.58 8.47 16.62
N ARG A 353 -20.34 8.69 17.08
CA ARG A 353 -19.31 9.42 16.31
C ARG A 353 -18.85 8.63 15.08
N ASP A 354 -18.61 7.33 15.22
CA ASP A 354 -18.22 6.45 14.12
C ASP A 354 -19.35 6.35 13.07
N PHE A 355 -20.61 6.31 13.51
CA PHE A 355 -21.79 6.35 12.63
C PHE A 355 -21.94 7.72 11.95
N LYS A 356 -21.81 8.83 12.69
CA LYS A 356 -21.83 10.20 12.13
C LYS A 356 -20.76 10.38 11.06
N TYR A 357 -19.52 9.94 11.34
CA TYR A 357 -18.46 9.98 10.33
C TYR A 357 -18.72 9.01 9.18
N PHE A 358 -19.17 7.78 9.42
CA PHE A 358 -19.53 6.85 8.35
C PHE A 358 -20.58 7.45 7.40
N LEU A 359 -21.60 8.12 7.94
CA LEU A 359 -22.62 8.80 7.15
C LEU A 359 -22.03 9.97 6.35
N LEU A 360 -21.22 10.84 6.97
CA LEU A 360 -20.56 11.96 6.27
C LEU A 360 -19.59 11.48 5.18
N ASP A 361 -18.78 10.45 5.47
CA ASP A 361 -17.77 9.89 4.56
C ASP A 361 -18.38 9.08 3.39
N ASN A 362 -19.67 8.71 3.48
CA ASN A 362 -20.33 7.81 2.51
C ASN A 362 -21.74 8.28 2.07
N TRP A 363 -22.18 9.51 2.36
CA TRP A 363 -23.56 9.96 2.11
C TRP A 363 -24.00 9.73 0.65
N GLN A 364 -23.10 9.99 -0.31
CA GLN A 364 -23.29 9.72 -1.74
C GLN A 364 -23.64 8.25 -2.04
N ARG A 365 -22.94 7.30 -1.39
CA ARG A 365 -23.23 5.86 -1.52
C ARG A 365 -24.54 5.50 -0.80
N GLY A 366 -24.77 6.10 0.37
CA GLY A 366 -25.94 5.88 1.21
C GLY A 366 -27.25 6.22 0.51
N TRP A 367 -27.37 7.42 -0.08
CA TRP A 367 -28.61 7.83 -0.75
C TRP A 367 -28.87 7.03 -2.04
N VAL A 368 -27.83 6.68 -2.82
CA VAL A 368 -28.00 5.84 -4.04
C VAL A 368 -28.54 4.46 -3.65
N LEU A 369 -27.95 3.84 -2.63
CA LEU A 369 -28.40 2.53 -2.14
C LEU A 369 -29.81 2.60 -1.55
N LEU A 370 -30.13 3.66 -0.79
CA LEU A 370 -31.47 3.88 -0.24
C LEU A 370 -32.52 4.06 -1.34
N LEU A 371 -32.24 4.87 -2.37
CA LEU A 371 -33.14 5.06 -3.52
C LEU A 371 -33.36 3.75 -4.29
N TRP A 372 -32.29 2.99 -4.55
CA TRP A 372 -32.37 1.72 -5.26
C TRP A 372 -33.10 0.64 -4.47
N ILE A 373 -32.83 0.51 -3.16
CA ILE A 373 -33.55 -0.42 -2.26
C ILE A 373 -35.03 0.00 -2.13
N GLY A 374 -35.31 1.31 -2.01
CA GLY A 374 -36.68 1.84 -2.00
C GLY A 374 -37.45 1.53 -3.29
N ALA A 375 -36.81 1.70 -4.45
CA ALA A 375 -37.40 1.35 -5.74
C ALA A 375 -37.66 -0.17 -5.87
N MET A 376 -36.73 -1.02 -5.44
CA MET A 376 -36.96 -2.47 -5.39
C MET A 376 -38.11 -2.85 -4.45
N GLY A 377 -38.14 -2.30 -3.24
CA GLY A 377 -39.20 -2.56 -2.26
C GLY A 377 -40.58 -2.11 -2.76
N GLY A 378 -40.66 -0.91 -3.35
CA GLY A 378 -41.88 -0.38 -3.94
C GLY A 378 -42.41 -1.24 -5.11
N LEU A 379 -41.54 -1.63 -6.05
CA LEU A 379 -41.92 -2.51 -7.17
C LEU A 379 -42.34 -3.90 -6.69
N PHE A 380 -41.63 -4.47 -5.71
CA PHE A 380 -41.99 -5.76 -5.11
C PHE A 380 -43.36 -5.69 -4.44
N ALA A 381 -43.59 -4.71 -3.56
CA ALA A 381 -44.86 -4.53 -2.86
C ALA A 381 -46.02 -4.26 -3.84
N TRP A 382 -45.80 -3.42 -4.86
CA TRP A 382 -46.80 -3.14 -5.90
C TRP A 382 -47.21 -4.41 -6.66
N LYS A 383 -46.25 -5.25 -7.11
CA LYS A 383 -46.58 -6.52 -7.77
C LYS A 383 -47.17 -7.55 -6.81
N TYR A 384 -46.73 -7.60 -5.57
CA TYR A 384 -47.29 -8.48 -4.56
C TYR A 384 -48.78 -8.18 -4.33
N ILE A 385 -49.13 -6.90 -4.15
CA ILE A 385 -50.52 -6.44 -3.99
C ILE A 385 -51.32 -6.67 -5.30
N GLN A 386 -50.75 -6.35 -6.46
CA GLN A 386 -51.39 -6.59 -7.76
C GLN A 386 -51.74 -8.07 -7.99
N TYR A 387 -50.89 -9.01 -7.55
CA TYR A 387 -51.17 -10.43 -7.71
C TYR A 387 -52.03 -11.02 -6.60
N LYS A 388 -52.00 -10.46 -5.38
CA LYS A 388 -52.94 -10.82 -4.30
C LYS A 388 -54.40 -10.57 -4.70
N ASN A 389 -54.64 -9.53 -5.49
CA ASN A 389 -55.98 -9.13 -5.96
C ASN A 389 -56.34 -9.73 -7.34
N LYS A 390 -55.86 -10.95 -7.65
CA LYS A 390 -56.18 -11.70 -8.87
C LYS A 390 -56.57 -13.14 -8.53
N ALA A 391 -57.42 -13.76 -9.34
CA ALA A 391 -57.81 -15.17 -9.23
C ALA A 391 -56.64 -16.18 -9.23
N ALA A 392 -55.44 -15.77 -9.70
CA ALA A 392 -54.21 -16.53 -9.57
C ALA A 392 -53.79 -16.78 -8.10
N TYR A 393 -54.15 -15.87 -7.19
CA TYR A 393 -53.88 -15.98 -5.76
C TYR A 393 -54.71 -17.08 -5.09
N ASP A 394 -55.95 -17.31 -5.54
CA ASP A 394 -56.84 -18.29 -4.91
C ASP A 394 -56.38 -19.75 -5.12
N VAL A 395 -55.48 -19.95 -6.10
CA VAL A 395 -54.82 -21.23 -6.39
C VAL A 395 -53.39 -21.27 -5.84
N MET A 396 -52.53 -20.33 -6.24
CA MET A 396 -51.10 -20.34 -5.91
C MET A 396 -50.77 -19.67 -4.56
N GLY A 397 -51.70 -18.91 -3.98
CA GLY A 397 -51.54 -18.19 -2.73
C GLY A 397 -50.42 -17.14 -2.79
N ALA A 398 -49.76 -16.92 -1.65
CA ALA A 398 -48.66 -15.97 -1.55
C ALA A 398 -47.46 -16.28 -2.48
N CYS A 399 -47.32 -17.51 -2.99
CA CYS A 399 -46.18 -17.91 -3.81
C CYS A 399 -46.13 -17.17 -5.15
N VAL A 400 -47.25 -17.05 -5.87
CA VAL A 400 -47.28 -16.26 -7.12
C VAL A 400 -47.01 -14.77 -6.85
N CYS A 401 -47.43 -14.24 -5.70
CA CYS A 401 -47.13 -12.86 -5.29
C CYS A 401 -45.64 -12.66 -5.01
N MET A 402 -44.99 -13.59 -4.31
CA MET A 402 -43.53 -13.59 -4.10
C MET A 402 -42.77 -13.72 -5.41
N ALA A 403 -43.19 -14.64 -6.28
CA ALA A 403 -42.52 -14.92 -7.55
C ALA A 403 -42.64 -13.77 -8.55
N LYS A 404 -43.82 -13.12 -8.65
CA LYS A 404 -44.02 -11.95 -9.53
C LYS A 404 -43.49 -10.65 -8.92
N GLY A 405 -43.44 -10.53 -7.58
CA GLY A 405 -42.70 -9.47 -6.89
C GLY A 405 -41.20 -9.53 -7.20
N ALA A 406 -40.60 -10.71 -7.05
CA ALA A 406 -39.19 -10.96 -7.40
C ALA A 406 -38.92 -10.79 -8.90
N ALA A 407 -39.87 -11.16 -9.78
CA ALA A 407 -39.75 -10.92 -11.21
C ALA A 407 -39.64 -9.42 -11.57
N GLU A 408 -40.34 -8.53 -10.86
CA GLU A 408 -40.28 -7.08 -11.16
C GLU A 408 -38.98 -6.45 -10.66
N THR A 409 -38.47 -6.86 -9.49
CA THR A 409 -37.14 -6.42 -9.02
C THR A 409 -36.02 -7.00 -9.89
N LEU A 410 -36.19 -8.20 -10.44
CA LEU A 410 -35.29 -8.75 -11.46
C LEU A 410 -35.29 -7.93 -12.75
N LYS A 411 -36.45 -7.51 -13.28
CA LYS A 411 -36.51 -6.63 -14.46
C LYS A 411 -35.74 -5.33 -14.22
N LEU A 412 -35.96 -4.67 -13.08
CA LEU A 412 -35.22 -3.45 -12.73
C LEU A 412 -33.72 -3.72 -12.64
N ASN A 413 -33.30 -4.76 -11.92
CA ASN A 413 -31.88 -5.04 -11.71
C ASN A 413 -31.16 -5.48 -13.01
N MET A 414 -31.80 -6.30 -13.84
CA MET A 414 -31.28 -6.68 -15.16
C MET A 414 -31.26 -5.50 -16.14
N ALA A 415 -32.16 -4.52 -15.99
CA ALA A 415 -32.06 -3.27 -16.74
C ALA A 415 -30.84 -2.43 -16.30
N ILE A 416 -30.70 -2.17 -15.00
CA ILE A 416 -29.65 -1.25 -14.52
C ILE A 416 -28.24 -1.86 -14.48
N ILE A 417 -28.06 -3.19 -14.43
CA ILE A 417 -26.72 -3.81 -14.29
C ILE A 417 -25.76 -3.52 -15.45
N LEU A 418 -26.30 -3.20 -16.64
CA LEU A 418 -25.53 -2.76 -17.82
C LEU A 418 -24.98 -1.33 -17.68
N LEU A 419 -25.71 -0.42 -17.02
CA LEU A 419 -25.35 1.00 -16.98
C LEU A 419 -23.99 1.23 -16.29
N PRO A 420 -23.66 0.60 -15.13
CA PRO A 420 -22.34 0.66 -14.51
C PRO A 420 -21.14 0.23 -15.38
N VAL A 421 -21.33 -0.58 -16.42
CA VAL A 421 -20.24 -1.02 -17.32
C VAL A 421 -20.12 -0.17 -18.60
N CYS A 422 -21.03 0.79 -18.81
CA CYS A 422 -20.96 1.80 -19.85
C CYS A 422 -19.93 2.90 -19.48
N ARG A 423 -18.65 2.57 -19.60
CA ARG A 423 -17.52 3.40 -19.14
C ARG A 423 -17.42 4.75 -19.84
N ASN A 424 -17.73 4.84 -21.13
CA ASN A 424 -17.69 6.12 -21.85
C ASN A 424 -18.84 7.02 -21.39
N THR A 425 -20.02 6.44 -21.25
CA THR A 425 -21.23 7.11 -20.73
C THR A 425 -21.01 7.63 -19.31
N ILE A 426 -20.41 6.84 -18.44
CA ILE A 426 -20.07 7.23 -17.05
C ILE A 426 -18.98 8.30 -17.02
N THR A 427 -17.93 8.15 -17.82
CA THR A 427 -16.85 9.15 -17.94
C THR A 427 -17.42 10.49 -18.42
N TRP A 428 -18.35 10.47 -19.38
CA TRP A 428 -19.06 11.66 -19.86
C TRP A 428 -19.95 12.25 -18.75
N LEU A 429 -20.83 11.46 -18.11
CA LEU A 429 -21.72 11.92 -17.03
C LEU A 429 -20.94 12.62 -15.91
N ARG A 430 -19.87 11.98 -15.41
CA ARG A 430 -19.02 12.49 -14.33
C ARG A 430 -18.19 13.71 -14.75
N ASN A 431 -17.75 13.81 -16.01
CA ASN A 431 -16.87 14.89 -16.47
C ASN A 431 -17.60 16.09 -17.12
N LYS A 432 -18.86 15.93 -17.56
CA LYS A 432 -19.64 16.96 -18.30
C LYS A 432 -20.90 17.42 -17.58
N THR A 433 -21.41 16.68 -16.59
CA THR A 433 -22.63 17.04 -15.86
C THR A 433 -22.35 17.29 -14.38
N LYS A 434 -23.25 18.03 -13.70
CA LYS A 434 -23.17 18.24 -12.24
C LYS A 434 -23.55 16.99 -11.42
N LEU A 435 -23.97 15.88 -12.05
CA LEU A 435 -24.39 14.66 -11.35
C LEU A 435 -23.29 14.05 -10.49
N GLY A 436 -22.01 14.23 -10.83
CA GLY A 436 -20.86 13.75 -10.04
C GLY A 436 -20.71 14.40 -8.65
N ILE A 437 -21.47 15.45 -8.33
CA ILE A 437 -21.57 16.01 -6.97
C ILE A 437 -22.42 15.11 -6.07
N VAL A 438 -23.33 14.32 -6.66
CA VAL A 438 -24.37 13.59 -5.95
C VAL A 438 -24.19 12.07 -6.14
N VAL A 439 -23.92 11.60 -7.36
CA VAL A 439 -23.68 10.19 -7.71
C VAL A 439 -22.18 9.87 -7.66
N PRO A 440 -21.75 8.85 -6.88
CA PRO A 440 -20.35 8.42 -6.80
C PRO A 440 -19.99 7.52 -7.99
N PHE A 441 -19.81 8.11 -9.17
CA PHE A 441 -19.60 7.39 -10.44
C PHE A 441 -18.37 6.44 -10.44
N ASP A 442 -17.34 6.74 -9.67
CA ASP A 442 -16.11 5.94 -9.59
C ASP A 442 -16.30 4.61 -8.81
N ASP A 443 -17.44 4.45 -8.13
CA ASP A 443 -17.88 3.19 -7.53
C ASP A 443 -18.77 2.34 -8.46
N ASN A 444 -18.90 2.69 -9.75
CA ASN A 444 -19.73 1.96 -10.72
C ASN A 444 -19.52 0.43 -10.68
N LEU A 445 -18.27 -0.04 -10.75
CA LEU A 445 -17.95 -1.47 -10.73
C LEU A 445 -18.18 -2.09 -9.35
N ASN A 446 -18.35 -1.32 -8.27
CA ASN A 446 -18.79 -1.82 -6.98
C ASN A 446 -20.32 -1.92 -6.92
N PHE A 447 -21.04 -0.92 -7.43
CA PHE A 447 -22.50 -0.96 -7.56
C PHE A 447 -22.97 -2.11 -8.47
N HIS A 448 -22.29 -2.37 -9.60
CA HIS A 448 -22.54 -3.54 -10.46
C HIS A 448 -22.53 -4.87 -9.69
N LYS A 449 -21.58 -5.05 -8.76
CA LYS A 449 -21.49 -6.27 -7.92
C LYS A 449 -22.65 -6.36 -6.92
N VAL A 450 -23.06 -5.23 -6.35
CA VAL A 450 -24.20 -5.14 -5.42
C VAL A 450 -25.52 -5.46 -6.15
N ILE A 451 -25.70 -4.95 -7.37
CA ILE A 451 -26.83 -5.32 -8.24
C ILE A 451 -26.79 -6.82 -8.55
N ALA A 452 -25.63 -7.40 -8.90
CA ALA A 452 -25.50 -8.84 -9.18
C ALA A 452 -25.91 -9.72 -7.97
N VAL A 453 -25.62 -9.29 -6.74
CA VAL A 453 -26.09 -9.98 -5.52
C VAL A 453 -27.62 -9.89 -5.37
N ALA A 454 -28.22 -8.72 -5.62
CA ALA A 454 -29.69 -8.58 -5.62
C ALA A 454 -30.35 -9.41 -6.75
N VAL A 455 -29.70 -9.54 -7.91
CA VAL A 455 -30.12 -10.44 -8.98
C VAL A 455 -30.07 -11.89 -8.50
N ALA A 456 -29.01 -12.35 -7.85
CA ALA A 456 -28.93 -13.71 -7.30
C ALA A 456 -30.07 -14.01 -6.31
N ILE A 457 -30.34 -13.08 -5.38
CA ILE A 457 -31.44 -13.20 -4.40
C ILE A 457 -32.80 -13.21 -5.11
N GLY A 458 -33.02 -12.31 -6.07
CA GLY A 458 -34.26 -12.23 -6.85
C GLY A 458 -34.50 -13.50 -7.68
N VAL A 459 -33.46 -14.06 -8.32
CA VAL A 459 -33.54 -15.32 -9.06
C VAL A 459 -33.88 -16.47 -8.13
N GLY A 460 -33.25 -16.54 -6.95
CA GLY A 460 -33.57 -17.53 -5.92
C GLY A 460 -35.05 -17.50 -5.52
N ILE A 461 -35.56 -16.33 -5.09
CA ILE A 461 -36.97 -16.17 -4.69
C ILE A 461 -37.91 -16.50 -5.85
N HIS A 462 -37.62 -16.01 -7.06
CA HIS A 462 -38.47 -16.21 -8.24
C HIS A 462 -38.54 -17.67 -8.69
N ALA A 463 -37.38 -18.33 -8.86
CA ALA A 463 -37.30 -19.69 -9.36
C ALA A 463 -37.81 -20.71 -8.32
N ILE A 464 -37.46 -20.55 -7.04
CA ILE A 464 -37.95 -21.43 -5.96
C ILE A 464 -39.47 -21.30 -5.83
N ALA A 465 -40.02 -20.08 -5.77
CA ALA A 465 -41.47 -19.92 -5.65
C ALA A 465 -42.25 -20.53 -6.83
N HIS A 466 -41.75 -20.42 -8.06
CA HIS A 466 -42.38 -21.09 -9.21
C HIS A 466 -42.26 -22.63 -9.16
N LEU A 467 -41.04 -23.16 -8.96
CA LEU A 467 -40.77 -24.60 -9.00
C LEU A 467 -41.33 -25.35 -7.78
N THR A 468 -41.12 -24.85 -6.56
CA THR A 468 -41.45 -25.60 -5.34
C THR A 468 -42.80 -25.24 -4.73
N CYS A 469 -43.54 -24.28 -5.30
CA CYS A 469 -44.83 -23.85 -4.74
C CYS A 469 -45.92 -23.61 -5.80
N ASP A 470 -45.69 -22.78 -6.82
CA ASP A 470 -46.75 -22.47 -7.80
C ASP A 470 -47.11 -23.70 -8.66
N PHE A 471 -46.13 -24.37 -9.28
CA PHE A 471 -46.40 -25.54 -10.11
C PHE A 471 -47.02 -26.71 -9.32
N PRO A 472 -46.55 -27.07 -8.10
CA PRO A 472 -47.23 -28.07 -7.28
C PRO A 472 -48.66 -27.68 -6.88
N ARG A 473 -48.94 -26.38 -6.63
CA ARG A 473 -50.31 -25.92 -6.30
C ARG A 473 -51.25 -25.94 -7.49
N LEU A 474 -50.77 -25.63 -8.70
CA LEU A 474 -51.54 -25.76 -9.94
C LEU A 474 -51.87 -27.24 -10.24
N LEU A 475 -50.91 -28.14 -10.02
CA LEU A 475 -51.09 -29.58 -10.21
C LEU A 475 -52.10 -30.21 -9.25
N HIS A 476 -52.09 -29.80 -7.96
CA HIS A 476 -52.97 -30.37 -6.92
C HIS A 476 -54.22 -29.53 -6.62
N ALA A 477 -54.57 -28.56 -7.48
CA ALA A 477 -55.81 -27.79 -7.33
C ALA A 477 -57.04 -28.67 -7.61
N SER A 478 -58.14 -28.48 -6.87
CA SER A 478 -59.45 -29.04 -7.26
C SER A 478 -59.94 -28.36 -8.53
N ARG A 479 -60.74 -29.05 -9.36
CA ARG A 479 -61.22 -28.54 -10.65
C ARG A 479 -61.91 -27.17 -10.52
N GLU A 480 -62.73 -26.98 -9.50
CA GLU A 480 -63.39 -25.70 -9.17
C GLU A 480 -62.39 -24.57 -8.92
N LYS A 481 -61.32 -24.84 -8.16
CA LYS A 481 -60.25 -23.86 -7.92
C LYS A 481 -59.38 -23.66 -9.15
N TYR A 482 -59.24 -24.66 -10.02
CA TYR A 482 -58.45 -24.55 -11.24
C TYR A 482 -59.17 -23.80 -12.35
N ALA A 483 -60.51 -23.80 -12.41
CA ALA A 483 -61.29 -23.19 -13.49
C ALA A 483 -60.86 -21.74 -13.89
N PRO A 484 -60.54 -20.81 -12.97
CA PRO A 484 -60.05 -19.48 -13.35
C PRO A 484 -58.70 -19.48 -14.07
N MET A 485 -57.91 -20.56 -13.96
CA MET A 485 -56.58 -20.73 -14.56
C MET A 485 -56.62 -21.35 -15.96
N GLU A 486 -57.73 -21.97 -16.38
CA GLU A 486 -57.85 -22.61 -17.71
C GLU A 486 -57.61 -21.61 -18.85
N GLN A 487 -57.98 -20.34 -18.67
CA GLN A 487 -57.72 -19.26 -19.63
C GLN A 487 -56.22 -18.98 -19.90
N PHE A 488 -55.31 -19.47 -19.04
CA PHE A 488 -53.86 -19.26 -19.14
C PHE A 488 -53.08 -20.53 -19.50
N PHE A 489 -53.62 -21.71 -19.21
CA PHE A 489 -52.92 -22.99 -19.31
C PHE A 489 -53.68 -24.07 -20.11
N GLY A 490 -54.96 -23.88 -20.41
CA GLY A 490 -55.84 -24.94 -20.93
C GLY A 490 -56.31 -25.89 -19.82
N HIS A 491 -56.66 -27.13 -20.18
CA HIS A 491 -57.05 -28.16 -19.20
C HIS A 491 -55.90 -28.48 -18.23
N GLN A 492 -56.26 -28.76 -16.97
CA GLN A 492 -55.30 -28.99 -15.88
C GLN A 492 -54.23 -30.05 -16.22
N PRO A 493 -52.93 -29.66 -16.31
CA PRO A 493 -51.85 -30.60 -16.56
C PRO A 493 -51.74 -31.65 -15.45
N GLN A 494 -51.55 -32.91 -15.82
CA GLN A 494 -51.42 -34.04 -14.88
C GLN A 494 -49.97 -34.38 -14.52
N ASP A 495 -48.99 -33.69 -15.13
CA ASP A 495 -47.55 -33.91 -14.92
C ASP A 495 -46.86 -32.57 -14.62
N TYR A 496 -46.08 -32.53 -13.54
CA TYR A 496 -45.23 -31.41 -13.17
C TYR A 496 -44.26 -31.00 -14.30
N TRP A 497 -43.75 -31.98 -15.07
CA TRP A 497 -42.83 -31.70 -16.18
C TRP A 497 -43.48 -30.92 -17.33
N TRP A 498 -44.81 -30.84 -17.42
CA TRP A 498 -45.49 -29.97 -18.39
C TRP A 498 -45.09 -28.50 -18.18
N PHE A 499 -45.13 -28.02 -16.93
CA PHE A 499 -44.73 -26.65 -16.57
C PHE A 499 -43.21 -26.42 -16.78
N VAL A 500 -42.39 -27.43 -16.52
CA VAL A 500 -40.92 -27.37 -16.67
C VAL A 500 -40.49 -27.37 -18.15
N LYS A 501 -41.16 -28.17 -19.00
CA LYS A 501 -40.93 -28.26 -20.45
C LYS A 501 -41.58 -27.09 -21.21
N GLY A 502 -42.49 -26.34 -20.59
CA GLY A 502 -42.99 -25.07 -21.09
C GLY A 502 -41.88 -24.05 -21.34
N VAL A 503 -42.12 -23.09 -22.24
CA VAL A 503 -41.08 -22.17 -22.73
C VAL A 503 -40.43 -21.38 -21.58
N GLU A 504 -41.22 -20.96 -20.60
CA GLU A 504 -40.79 -20.21 -19.44
C GLU A 504 -39.96 -21.06 -18.46
N GLY A 505 -40.29 -22.35 -18.32
CA GLY A 505 -39.53 -23.30 -17.53
C GLY A 505 -38.16 -23.58 -18.14
N VAL A 506 -38.12 -23.94 -19.43
CA VAL A 506 -36.88 -24.22 -20.16
C VAL A 506 -35.98 -22.98 -20.23
N THR A 507 -36.52 -21.82 -20.63
CA THR A 507 -35.73 -20.57 -20.67
C THR A 507 -35.25 -20.16 -19.27
N GLY A 508 -36.10 -20.29 -18.24
CA GLY A 508 -35.74 -19.98 -16.86
C GLY A 508 -34.58 -20.83 -16.33
N ILE A 509 -34.64 -22.16 -16.55
CA ILE A 509 -33.58 -23.09 -16.12
C ILE A 509 -32.26 -22.80 -16.85
N ILE A 510 -32.28 -22.59 -18.17
CA ILE A 510 -31.07 -22.28 -18.93
C ILE A 510 -30.46 -20.94 -18.47
N ILE A 511 -31.29 -19.91 -18.22
CA ILE A 511 -30.85 -18.63 -17.64
C ILE A 511 -30.16 -18.87 -16.29
N VAL A 512 -30.78 -19.63 -15.37
CA VAL A 512 -30.23 -19.92 -14.04
C VAL A 512 -28.88 -20.64 -14.14
N VAL A 513 -28.74 -21.64 -15.00
CA VAL A 513 -27.48 -22.40 -15.19
C VAL A 513 -26.37 -21.50 -15.74
N LEU A 514 -26.64 -20.73 -16.80
CA LEU A 514 -25.66 -19.80 -17.39
C LEU A 514 -25.23 -18.72 -16.38
N MET A 515 -26.17 -18.19 -15.59
CA MET A 515 -25.87 -17.20 -14.56
C MET A 515 -25.08 -17.80 -13.39
N ALA A 516 -25.37 -19.03 -12.97
CA ALA A 516 -24.60 -19.72 -11.93
C ALA A 516 -23.13 -19.92 -12.34
N ILE A 517 -22.88 -20.33 -13.58
CA ILE A 517 -21.53 -20.44 -14.15
C ILE A 517 -20.83 -19.07 -14.15
N ALA A 518 -21.48 -18.04 -14.74
CA ALA A 518 -20.91 -16.70 -14.86
C ALA A 518 -20.63 -16.04 -13.50
N PHE A 519 -21.52 -16.21 -12.51
CA PHE A 519 -21.36 -15.62 -11.19
C PHE A 519 -20.25 -16.32 -10.38
N THR A 520 -20.15 -17.66 -10.49
CA THR A 520 -19.09 -18.45 -9.83
C THR A 520 -17.71 -18.06 -10.34
N LEU A 521 -17.52 -17.99 -11.66
CA LEU A 521 -16.24 -17.65 -12.28
C LEU A 521 -15.88 -16.16 -12.14
N ALA A 522 -16.87 -15.27 -11.99
CA ALA A 522 -16.65 -13.86 -11.66
C ALA A 522 -16.18 -13.62 -10.21
N THR A 523 -16.26 -14.60 -9.31
CA THR A 523 -15.81 -14.43 -7.92
C THR A 523 -14.30 -14.13 -7.84
N PRO A 524 -13.83 -13.39 -6.80
CA PRO A 524 -12.41 -13.09 -6.64
C PRO A 524 -11.49 -14.30 -6.41
N TRP A 525 -12.06 -15.49 -6.15
CA TRP A 525 -11.34 -16.73 -5.91
C TRP A 525 -10.95 -17.41 -7.23
N PHE A 526 -11.93 -17.64 -8.10
CA PHE A 526 -11.73 -18.25 -9.43
C PHE A 526 -11.01 -17.28 -10.38
N ARG A 527 -11.50 -16.04 -10.50
CA ARG A 527 -10.93 -15.03 -11.43
C ARG A 527 -9.46 -14.69 -11.17
N ARG A 528 -9.00 -14.74 -9.91
CA ARG A 528 -7.60 -14.49 -9.53
C ARG A 528 -6.76 -15.77 -9.39
N ASN A 529 -7.26 -16.91 -9.89
CA ASN A 529 -6.62 -18.22 -9.83
C ASN A 529 -6.09 -18.58 -8.42
N ARG A 530 -6.92 -18.32 -7.39
CA ARG A 530 -6.60 -18.64 -5.99
C ARG A 530 -7.05 -20.05 -5.58
N VAL A 531 -7.86 -20.70 -6.42
CA VAL A 531 -8.33 -22.07 -6.24
C VAL A 531 -7.63 -22.93 -7.27
N THR A 532 -6.76 -23.83 -6.83
CA THR A 532 -6.10 -24.82 -7.68
C THR A 532 -7.00 -26.04 -7.82
N LEU A 533 -7.78 -26.09 -8.90
CA LEU A 533 -8.56 -27.28 -9.26
C LEU A 533 -7.64 -28.38 -9.83
N PRO A 534 -8.00 -29.68 -9.68
CA PRO A 534 -7.27 -30.76 -10.35
C PRO A 534 -7.37 -30.62 -11.89
N LYS A 535 -6.37 -31.15 -12.61
CA LYS A 535 -6.44 -31.28 -14.07
C LYS A 535 -7.64 -32.19 -14.45
N PRO A 536 -8.41 -31.88 -15.51
CA PRO A 536 -8.23 -30.82 -16.50
C PRO A 536 -8.84 -29.45 -16.10
N PHE A 537 -9.56 -29.36 -14.98
CA PHE A 537 -10.35 -28.18 -14.59
C PHE A 537 -9.51 -26.95 -14.22
N ASN A 538 -8.19 -27.11 -14.04
CA ASN A 538 -7.25 -26.00 -13.83
C ASN A 538 -7.19 -24.99 -15.01
N LYS A 539 -7.72 -25.33 -16.19
CA LYS A 539 -7.90 -24.39 -17.31
C LYS A 539 -9.14 -23.47 -17.19
N ILE A 540 -10.01 -23.71 -16.21
CA ILE A 540 -11.29 -22.99 -16.01
C ILE A 540 -11.16 -21.91 -14.90
N THR A 541 -9.94 -21.63 -14.43
CA THR A 541 -9.65 -20.54 -13.48
C THR A 541 -8.83 -19.41 -14.15
N GLY A 542 -8.80 -18.23 -13.53
CA GLY A 542 -8.10 -17.06 -14.06
C GLY A 542 -8.98 -16.07 -14.84
N PHE A 543 -8.35 -15.08 -15.48
CA PHE A 543 -9.05 -13.96 -16.09
C PHE A 543 -9.82 -14.33 -17.36
N ASN A 544 -9.24 -15.15 -18.25
CA ASN A 544 -9.88 -15.51 -19.51
C ASN A 544 -11.12 -16.39 -19.29
N ALA A 545 -11.07 -17.35 -18.36
CA ALA A 545 -12.24 -18.14 -17.97
C ALA A 545 -13.38 -17.26 -17.42
N PHE A 546 -13.06 -16.24 -16.62
CA PHE A 546 -14.01 -15.19 -16.23
C PHE A 546 -14.54 -14.41 -17.44
N TRP A 547 -13.67 -13.96 -18.35
CA TRP A 547 -14.05 -13.12 -19.48
C TRP A 547 -15.05 -13.83 -20.41
N TYR A 548 -14.75 -15.07 -20.82
CA TYR A 548 -15.64 -15.85 -21.70
C TYR A 548 -16.95 -16.23 -21.01
N SER A 549 -16.90 -16.71 -19.76
CA SER A 549 -18.13 -17.06 -19.02
C SER A 549 -19.00 -15.84 -18.69
N HIS A 550 -18.43 -14.66 -18.48
CA HIS A 550 -19.21 -13.45 -18.28
C HIS A 550 -19.93 -13.01 -19.57
N HIS A 551 -19.35 -13.25 -20.75
CA HIS A 551 -20.01 -12.97 -22.05
C HIS A 551 -21.24 -13.85 -22.35
N LEU A 552 -21.48 -14.92 -21.58
CA LEU A 552 -22.76 -15.65 -21.59
C LEU A 552 -23.97 -14.74 -21.25
N PHE A 553 -23.75 -13.53 -20.72
CA PHE A 553 -24.81 -12.53 -20.57
C PHE A 553 -25.59 -12.28 -21.88
N VAL A 554 -24.95 -12.35 -23.06
CA VAL A 554 -25.63 -12.12 -24.35
C VAL A 554 -26.75 -13.16 -24.56
N ILE A 555 -26.46 -14.43 -24.28
CA ILE A 555 -27.42 -15.54 -24.35
C ILE A 555 -28.50 -15.38 -23.28
N VAL A 556 -28.11 -15.02 -22.05
CA VAL A 556 -29.04 -14.77 -20.94
C VAL A 556 -30.04 -13.66 -21.26
N TYR A 557 -29.63 -12.56 -21.91
CA TYR A 557 -30.54 -11.47 -22.27
C TYR A 557 -31.48 -11.86 -23.42
N ALA A 558 -31.00 -12.61 -24.42
CA ALA A 558 -31.86 -13.15 -25.47
C ALA A 558 -32.94 -14.08 -24.89
N LEU A 559 -32.56 -15.00 -24.00
CA LEU A 559 -33.49 -15.88 -23.30
C LEU A 559 -34.43 -15.11 -22.37
N LEU A 560 -33.97 -14.07 -21.67
CA LEU A 560 -34.79 -13.22 -20.79
C LEU A 560 -35.86 -12.46 -21.59
N ILE A 561 -35.56 -12.03 -22.82
CA ILE A 561 -36.52 -11.43 -23.73
C ILE A 561 -37.59 -12.46 -24.15
N VAL A 562 -37.18 -13.67 -24.56
CA VAL A 562 -38.12 -14.77 -24.89
C VAL A 562 -39.03 -15.11 -23.70
N HIS A 563 -38.44 -15.31 -22.52
CA HIS A 563 -39.13 -15.56 -21.26
C HIS A 563 -40.12 -14.45 -20.91
N GLY A 564 -39.73 -13.18 -21.11
CA GLY A 564 -40.58 -12.01 -20.90
C GLY A 564 -41.69 -11.81 -21.93
N ILE A 565 -41.54 -12.35 -23.15
CA ILE A 565 -42.54 -12.30 -24.22
C ILE A 565 -43.56 -13.43 -24.10
N LYS A 566 -43.15 -14.61 -23.63
CA LYS A 566 -43.98 -15.83 -23.62
C LYS A 566 -44.75 -16.10 -22.32
N LEU A 567 -44.78 -15.15 -21.38
CA LEU A 567 -45.42 -15.26 -20.05
C LEU A 567 -46.87 -15.81 -20.03
N TYR A 568 -47.04 -17.01 -19.43
CA TYR A 568 -48.31 -17.69 -19.16
C TYR A 568 -49.39 -16.80 -18.51
N LEU A 569 -49.10 -16.12 -17.40
CA LEU A 569 -50.09 -15.30 -16.68
C LEU A 569 -50.37 -13.91 -17.30
N THR A 570 -49.84 -13.58 -18.50
CA THR A 570 -50.03 -12.25 -19.13
C THR A 570 -49.84 -12.29 -20.65
N HIS A 571 -50.91 -12.57 -21.42
CA HIS A 571 -50.82 -12.65 -22.88
C HIS A 571 -50.80 -11.29 -23.60
N LYS A 572 -51.52 -10.27 -23.09
CA LYS A 572 -51.63 -8.93 -23.72
C LYS A 572 -50.27 -8.23 -23.80
N TRP A 573 -49.83 -7.86 -25.00
CA TRP A 573 -48.44 -7.42 -25.26
C TRP A 573 -48.01 -6.18 -24.44
N TYR A 574 -48.88 -5.18 -24.32
CA TYR A 574 -48.61 -3.93 -23.61
C TYR A 574 -48.52 -4.10 -22.08
N MET A 575 -48.92 -5.25 -21.54
CA MET A 575 -48.77 -5.61 -20.12
C MET A 575 -47.46 -6.37 -19.82
N LYS A 576 -46.69 -6.77 -20.85
CA LYS A 576 -45.43 -7.52 -20.72
C LYS A 576 -44.26 -6.56 -20.48
N THR A 577 -44.16 -6.00 -19.28
CA THR A 577 -43.22 -4.90 -18.95
C THR A 577 -41.73 -5.20 -19.20
N THR A 578 -41.30 -6.46 -19.35
CA THR A 578 -39.89 -6.84 -19.49
C THR A 578 -39.14 -6.10 -20.60
N TRP A 579 -39.74 -5.92 -21.79
CA TRP A 579 -39.08 -5.20 -22.89
C TRP A 579 -38.92 -3.71 -22.58
N MET A 580 -39.87 -3.11 -21.85
CA MET A 580 -39.85 -1.68 -21.49
C MET A 580 -38.68 -1.35 -20.55
N TYR A 581 -38.41 -2.24 -19.58
CA TYR A 581 -37.26 -2.11 -18.68
C TYR A 581 -35.92 -2.27 -19.44
N LEU A 582 -35.83 -3.23 -20.36
CA LEU A 582 -34.58 -3.55 -21.04
C LEU A 582 -34.24 -2.61 -22.21
N ALA A 583 -35.23 -2.02 -22.88
CA ALA A 583 -35.04 -1.26 -24.12
C ALA A 583 -33.98 -0.15 -23.98
N ILE A 584 -34.14 0.78 -23.03
CA ILE A 584 -33.23 1.93 -22.90
C ILE A 584 -31.81 1.48 -22.49
N PRO A 585 -31.59 0.66 -21.45
CA PRO A 585 -30.23 0.27 -21.07
C PRO A 585 -29.51 -0.63 -22.08
N VAL A 586 -30.24 -1.51 -22.78
CA VAL A 586 -29.65 -2.33 -23.84
C VAL A 586 -29.27 -1.47 -25.04
N VAL A 587 -30.10 -0.50 -25.44
CA VAL A 587 -29.75 0.46 -26.52
C VAL A 587 -28.55 1.33 -26.14
N VAL A 588 -28.50 1.86 -24.91
CA VAL A 588 -27.34 2.64 -24.40
C VAL A 588 -26.06 1.79 -24.40
N TYR A 589 -26.14 0.55 -23.90
CA TYR A 589 -25.01 -0.37 -23.88
C TYR A 589 -24.54 -0.74 -25.30
N ALA A 590 -25.45 -1.12 -26.19
CA ALA A 590 -25.14 -1.45 -27.59
C ALA A 590 -24.54 -0.25 -28.33
N SER A 591 -25.08 0.95 -28.12
CA SER A 591 -24.56 2.20 -28.70
C SER A 591 -23.13 2.49 -28.22
N GLU A 592 -22.83 2.32 -26.92
CA GLU A 592 -21.45 2.49 -26.44
C GLU A 592 -20.51 1.43 -27.03
N ARG A 593 -20.95 0.18 -27.21
CA ARG A 593 -20.13 -0.87 -27.84
C ARG A 593 -19.88 -0.58 -29.32
N LEU A 594 -20.89 -0.12 -30.06
CA LEU A 594 -20.76 0.28 -31.46
C LEU A 594 -19.82 1.49 -31.62
N LEU A 595 -20.03 2.56 -30.85
CA LEU A 595 -19.15 3.74 -30.84
C LEU A 595 -17.70 3.38 -30.50
N ARG A 596 -17.49 2.38 -29.62
CA ARG A 596 -16.16 1.89 -29.29
C ARG A 596 -15.52 1.11 -30.44
N ALA A 597 -16.24 0.18 -31.06
CA ALA A 597 -15.73 -0.58 -32.20
C ALA A 597 -15.40 0.33 -33.40
N LEU A 598 -16.26 1.31 -33.69
CA LEU A 598 -16.02 2.33 -34.70
C LEU A 598 -14.79 3.19 -34.39
N ARG A 599 -14.47 3.41 -33.09
CA ARG A 599 -13.30 4.20 -32.66
C ARG A 599 -12.00 3.40 -32.61
N SER A 600 -12.02 2.15 -32.15
CA SER A 600 -10.84 1.28 -32.13
C SER A 600 -10.39 0.87 -33.53
N SER A 601 -11.33 0.80 -34.48
CA SER A 601 -11.03 0.59 -35.90
C SER A 601 -10.29 1.76 -36.58
N VAL A 602 -10.03 2.89 -35.90
CA VAL A 602 -9.38 4.08 -36.48
C VAL A 602 -7.86 4.01 -36.37
N LYS A 603 -7.30 3.08 -37.15
CA LYS A 603 -5.87 2.91 -37.50
C LYS A 603 -4.94 2.49 -36.34
N PRO A 604 -4.01 1.53 -36.56
CA PRO A 604 -2.98 1.20 -35.59
C PRO A 604 -2.03 2.39 -35.39
N VAL A 605 -1.51 2.55 -34.17
CA VAL A 605 -0.56 3.60 -33.83
C VAL A 605 0.85 3.25 -34.30
N LYS A 606 1.62 4.25 -34.72
CA LYS A 606 3.05 4.07 -34.99
C LYS A 606 3.80 3.97 -33.67
N ILE A 607 4.61 2.93 -33.51
CA ILE A 607 5.58 2.84 -32.42
C ILE A 607 6.75 3.78 -32.75
N LEU A 608 7.09 4.67 -31.81
CA LEU A 608 8.18 5.65 -31.95
C LEU A 608 9.45 5.16 -31.26
N LYS A 609 9.29 4.59 -30.06
CA LYS A 609 10.37 4.11 -29.20
C LYS A 609 9.89 2.93 -28.35
N VAL A 610 10.74 1.92 -28.22
CA VAL A 610 10.57 0.76 -27.35
C VAL A 610 11.76 0.71 -26.40
N ALA A 611 11.51 0.41 -25.12
CA ALA A 611 12.55 0.26 -24.11
C ALA A 611 12.21 -0.89 -23.13
N VAL A 612 13.11 -1.86 -22.99
CA VAL A 612 12.91 -3.04 -22.13
C VAL A 612 13.79 -2.92 -20.89
N TYR A 613 13.18 -2.59 -19.75
CA TYR A 613 13.86 -2.26 -18.50
C TYR A 613 14.12 -3.48 -17.60
N PRO A 614 15.13 -3.39 -16.71
CA PRO A 614 15.25 -4.23 -15.51
C PRO A 614 13.94 -4.28 -14.69
N GLY A 615 13.77 -5.33 -13.86
CA GLY A 615 12.52 -5.55 -13.12
C GLY A 615 11.33 -6.03 -13.98
N ASN A 616 11.60 -6.40 -15.23
CA ASN A 616 10.64 -6.88 -16.24
C ASN A 616 9.53 -5.87 -16.58
N VAL A 617 9.92 -4.68 -17.05
CA VAL A 617 9.01 -3.66 -17.56
C VAL A 617 9.32 -3.34 -19.02
N LEU A 618 8.28 -3.26 -19.85
CA LEU A 618 8.32 -2.81 -21.24
C LEU A 618 7.70 -1.41 -21.30
N ALA A 619 8.45 -0.40 -21.75
CA ALA A 619 7.91 0.91 -22.10
C ALA A 619 7.66 0.99 -23.61
N LEU A 620 6.46 1.44 -23.97
CA LEU A 620 6.06 1.70 -25.36
C LEU A 620 5.72 3.18 -25.50
N HIS A 621 6.40 3.87 -26.40
CA HIS A 621 6.08 5.23 -26.84
C HIS A 621 5.51 5.16 -28.25
N MET A 622 4.38 5.81 -28.47
CA MET A 622 3.55 5.69 -29.67
C MET A 622 3.02 7.05 -30.13
N SER A 623 2.77 7.18 -31.43
CA SER A 623 2.21 8.38 -32.05
C SER A 623 0.84 8.73 -31.48
N LYS A 624 0.67 9.94 -30.95
CA LYS A 624 -0.60 10.48 -30.45
C LYS A 624 -1.61 10.61 -31.60
N PRO A 625 -2.74 9.87 -31.60
CA PRO A 625 -3.69 9.95 -32.71
C PRO A 625 -4.33 11.34 -32.82
N GLN A 626 -4.69 11.75 -34.03
CA GLN A 626 -5.37 13.03 -34.27
C GLN A 626 -6.67 13.10 -33.44
N GLY A 627 -6.80 14.14 -32.60
CA GLY A 627 -7.95 14.30 -31.69
C GLY A 627 -7.89 13.47 -30.40
N PHE A 628 -6.83 12.70 -30.13
CA PHE A 628 -6.65 11.96 -28.87
C PHE A 628 -6.30 12.89 -27.70
N ARG A 629 -7.33 13.52 -27.12
CA ARG A 629 -7.21 14.41 -25.95
C ARG A 629 -7.50 13.65 -24.66
N TYR A 630 -6.56 13.65 -23.72
CA TYR A 630 -6.67 12.99 -22.42
C TYR A 630 -6.24 13.90 -21.27
N LYS A 631 -6.37 13.42 -20.03
CA LYS A 631 -5.88 14.04 -18.79
C LYS A 631 -4.93 13.10 -18.07
N SER A 632 -3.99 13.64 -17.30
CA SER A 632 -3.08 12.84 -16.49
C SER A 632 -3.81 11.94 -15.50
N GLY A 633 -3.21 10.79 -15.19
CA GLY A 633 -3.84 9.76 -14.38
C GLY A 633 -4.95 8.96 -15.08
N GLN A 634 -5.33 9.29 -16.32
CA GLN A 634 -6.18 8.42 -17.14
C GLN A 634 -5.42 7.19 -17.66
N TYR A 635 -6.18 6.18 -18.10
CA TYR A 635 -5.67 4.94 -18.68
C TYR A 635 -6.29 4.69 -20.06
N MET A 636 -5.70 3.77 -20.83
CA MET A 636 -6.26 3.29 -22.08
C MET A 636 -6.12 1.77 -22.18
N PHE A 637 -6.90 1.15 -23.05
CA PHE A 637 -6.71 -0.25 -23.44
C PHE A 637 -5.75 -0.33 -24.61
N VAL A 638 -4.89 -1.33 -24.60
CA VAL A 638 -3.92 -1.64 -25.66
C VAL A 638 -4.21 -3.04 -26.18
N ASN A 639 -4.26 -3.20 -27.50
CA ASN A 639 -4.18 -4.48 -28.20
C ASN A 639 -2.85 -4.58 -28.95
N CYS A 640 -2.34 -5.81 -29.09
CA CYS A 640 -1.23 -6.12 -29.99
C CYS A 640 -1.60 -7.38 -30.78
N SER A 641 -1.78 -7.24 -32.10
CA SER A 641 -2.33 -8.33 -32.92
C SER A 641 -1.38 -9.53 -33.03
N ALA A 642 -0.08 -9.32 -32.78
CA ALA A 642 0.94 -10.37 -32.75
C ALA A 642 0.93 -11.20 -31.45
N VAL A 643 0.20 -10.75 -30.41
CA VAL A 643 0.02 -11.48 -29.15
C VAL A 643 -1.38 -12.11 -29.10
N SER A 644 -2.42 -11.31 -29.35
CA SER A 644 -3.79 -11.78 -29.49
C SER A 644 -4.64 -10.73 -30.20
N PRO A 645 -5.35 -11.06 -31.29
CA PRO A 645 -6.18 -10.09 -32.02
C PRO A 645 -7.48 -9.69 -31.29
N PHE A 646 -7.83 -10.35 -30.19
CA PHE A 646 -9.10 -10.11 -29.46
C PHE A 646 -8.91 -9.61 -28.02
N GLU A 647 -7.72 -9.75 -27.43
CA GLU A 647 -7.49 -9.31 -26.05
C GLU A 647 -7.08 -7.84 -25.96
N TRP A 648 -7.78 -7.09 -25.10
CA TRP A 648 -7.52 -5.68 -24.82
C TRP A 648 -7.16 -5.52 -23.35
N HIS A 649 -5.96 -5.03 -23.05
CA HIS A 649 -5.44 -4.92 -21.68
C HIS A 649 -5.28 -3.45 -21.23
N PRO A 650 -5.69 -3.07 -20.01
CA PRO A 650 -5.67 -1.68 -19.55
C PRO A 650 -4.31 -1.26 -18.98
N PHE A 651 -3.79 -0.10 -19.41
CA PHE A 651 -2.56 0.50 -18.89
C PHE A 651 -2.73 2.01 -18.66
N SER A 652 -2.23 2.49 -17.52
CA SER A 652 -2.15 3.92 -17.19
C SER A 652 -1.27 4.64 -18.21
N ILE A 653 -1.73 5.79 -18.70
CA ILE A 653 -0.93 6.63 -19.59
C ILE A 653 0.16 7.29 -18.74
N THR A 654 1.42 7.19 -19.17
CA THR A 654 2.59 7.70 -18.42
C THR A 654 3.07 9.07 -18.91
N SER A 655 2.79 9.43 -20.17
CA SER A 655 3.05 10.75 -20.75
C SER A 655 2.09 11.82 -20.22
N ALA A 656 2.51 13.08 -20.20
CA ALA A 656 1.65 14.22 -19.91
C ALA A 656 0.72 14.55 -21.11
N PRO A 657 -0.48 15.10 -20.89
CA PRO A 657 -1.38 15.54 -21.97
C PRO A 657 -0.76 16.50 -22.98
N GLY A 658 0.27 17.24 -22.59
CA GLY A 658 1.08 18.10 -23.45
C GLY A 658 2.04 17.35 -24.38
N ASP A 659 2.62 16.22 -23.96
CA ASP A 659 3.62 15.46 -24.74
C ASP A 659 3.05 15.06 -26.13
N ASP A 660 3.83 15.21 -27.22
CA ASP A 660 3.38 14.86 -28.59
C ASP A 660 3.25 13.36 -28.85
N TYR A 661 3.74 12.53 -27.93
CA TYR A 661 3.59 11.09 -27.93
C TYR A 661 2.62 10.65 -26.82
N VAL A 662 2.12 9.42 -26.94
CA VAL A 662 1.49 8.71 -25.82
C VAL A 662 2.44 7.61 -25.36
N SER A 663 2.62 7.40 -24.06
CA SER A 663 3.42 6.29 -23.54
C SER A 663 2.71 5.48 -22.47
N VAL A 664 3.09 4.19 -22.38
CA VAL A 664 2.68 3.25 -21.32
C VAL A 664 3.90 2.45 -20.83
N HIS A 665 3.91 2.11 -19.55
CA HIS A 665 4.93 1.24 -18.95
C HIS A 665 4.24 -0.02 -18.39
N ILE A 666 4.61 -1.18 -18.94
CA ILE A 666 3.91 -2.46 -18.80
C ILE A 666 4.81 -3.44 -18.05
N ARG A 667 4.47 -3.81 -16.81
CA ARG A 667 5.18 -4.85 -16.07
C ARG A 667 4.68 -6.24 -16.48
N THR A 668 5.58 -7.18 -16.77
CA THR A 668 5.17 -8.54 -17.14
C THR A 668 4.70 -9.32 -15.90
N LEU A 669 3.40 -9.57 -15.80
CA LEU A 669 2.76 -10.26 -14.67
C LEU A 669 1.88 -11.44 -15.11
N GLY A 670 1.32 -11.38 -16.32
CA GLY A 670 0.55 -12.45 -16.96
C GLY A 670 1.22 -12.99 -18.22
N ASP A 671 0.58 -14.01 -18.81
CA ASP A 671 0.85 -14.59 -20.12
C ASP A 671 0.91 -13.54 -21.24
N TRP A 672 -0.17 -12.78 -21.47
CA TRP A 672 -0.25 -11.76 -22.52
C TRP A 672 0.87 -10.73 -22.40
N THR A 673 1.11 -10.21 -21.18
CA THR A 673 2.19 -9.24 -20.93
C THR A 673 3.60 -9.81 -21.13
N ARG A 674 3.78 -11.13 -20.95
CA ARG A 674 5.07 -11.80 -21.16
C ARG A 674 5.33 -11.99 -22.65
N GLN A 675 4.33 -12.47 -23.40
CA GLN A 675 4.37 -12.57 -24.85
C GLN A 675 4.60 -11.20 -25.50
N LEU A 676 3.91 -10.15 -25.02
CA LEU A 676 4.15 -8.77 -25.47
C LEU A 676 5.62 -8.36 -25.28
N LYS A 677 6.22 -8.64 -24.12
CA LYS A 677 7.65 -8.38 -23.90
C LYS A 677 8.52 -9.17 -24.88
N THR A 678 8.26 -10.48 -25.06
CA THR A 678 9.03 -11.33 -26.00
C THR A 678 9.01 -10.76 -27.42
N VAL A 679 7.83 -10.54 -28.00
CA VAL A 679 7.67 -10.03 -29.37
C VAL A 679 8.30 -8.64 -29.56
N PHE A 680 8.22 -7.76 -28.55
CA PHE A 680 8.90 -6.46 -28.62
C PHE A 680 10.41 -6.53 -28.34
N SER A 681 10.90 -7.54 -27.60
CA SER A 681 12.33 -7.79 -27.38
C SER A 681 13.02 -8.34 -28.62
N GLU A 682 12.34 -9.18 -29.41
CA GLU A 682 12.84 -9.71 -30.70
C GLU A 682 13.11 -8.61 -31.73
N VAL A 683 12.42 -7.46 -31.63
CA VAL A 683 12.59 -6.29 -32.49
C VAL A 683 13.57 -5.25 -31.87
N CYS A 684 14.01 -5.44 -30.62
CA CYS A 684 15.00 -4.57 -29.98
C CYS A 684 16.43 -5.04 -30.25
N GLN A 685 17.26 -4.18 -30.81
CA GLN A 685 18.69 -4.44 -30.95
C GLN A 685 19.43 -4.23 -29.61
N PRO A 686 20.56 -4.92 -29.38
CA PRO A 686 21.48 -4.55 -28.31
C PRO A 686 22.08 -3.16 -28.57
N PRO A 687 22.38 -2.38 -27.52
CA PRO A 687 22.93 -1.03 -27.69
C PRO A 687 24.33 -1.07 -28.32
N PRO A 688 24.64 -0.19 -29.30
CA PRO A 688 25.99 -0.09 -29.85
C PRO A 688 26.98 0.48 -28.83
N ASN A 689 28.24 0.08 -28.97
CA ASN A 689 29.43 0.61 -28.29
C ASN A 689 29.46 0.48 -26.74
N GLY A 690 29.49 -0.77 -26.26
CA GLY A 690 30.15 -1.18 -25.01
C GLY A 690 29.54 -0.75 -23.66
N LYS A 691 28.69 0.28 -23.65
CA LYS A 691 27.96 0.71 -22.44
C LYS A 691 26.92 -0.33 -22.08
N SER A 692 26.86 -0.74 -20.81
CA SER A 692 25.82 -1.65 -20.27
C SER A 692 24.45 -0.98 -20.34
N GLY A 693 23.83 -1.03 -21.51
CA GLY A 693 22.67 -0.23 -21.88
C GLY A 693 21.37 -1.04 -21.95
N LEU A 694 20.27 -0.31 -21.81
CA LEU A 694 18.92 -0.84 -21.95
C LEU A 694 18.67 -1.32 -23.38
N LEU A 695 18.04 -2.50 -23.56
CA LEU A 695 17.51 -2.91 -24.86
C LEU A 695 16.48 -1.88 -25.35
N ARG A 696 16.73 -1.29 -26.51
CA ARG A 696 15.95 -0.19 -27.08
C ARG A 696 15.84 -0.34 -28.59
N ALA A 697 14.73 0.12 -29.14
CA ALA A 697 14.59 0.39 -30.56
C ALA A 697 13.89 1.74 -30.74
N ASP A 698 14.57 2.66 -31.42
CA ASP A 698 14.06 3.97 -31.79
C ASP A 698 13.81 4.00 -33.30
N PHE A 699 12.65 4.52 -33.73
CA PHE A 699 12.26 4.55 -35.15
C PHE A 699 13.17 5.41 -36.05
N LEU A 700 14.15 6.11 -35.47
CA LEU A 700 14.95 7.16 -36.12
C LEU A 700 16.41 6.78 -36.40
N GLN A 701 16.86 5.55 -36.09
CA GLN A 701 18.26 5.13 -36.32
C GLN A 701 18.39 3.98 -37.33
N GLY A 702 18.90 4.32 -38.51
CA GLY A 702 19.41 3.36 -39.50
C GLY A 702 18.47 3.03 -40.67
N ASN A 703 19.04 2.62 -41.80
CA ASN A 703 18.34 2.36 -43.06
C ASN A 703 17.43 1.11 -43.04
N ASN A 704 17.41 0.34 -41.95
CA ASN A 704 16.53 -0.82 -41.77
C ASN A 704 15.42 -0.47 -40.78
N ILE A 705 14.26 -0.06 -41.30
CA ILE A 705 13.07 0.26 -40.47
C ILE A 705 12.66 -1.01 -39.70
N PRO A 706 12.64 -1.01 -38.35
CA PRO A 706 12.19 -2.17 -37.59
C PRO A 706 10.70 -2.41 -37.84
N ASN A 707 10.34 -3.64 -38.24
CA ASN A 707 8.95 -4.01 -38.50
C ASN A 707 8.20 -4.24 -37.17
N PHE A 708 7.89 -3.15 -36.46
CA PHE A 708 7.23 -3.19 -35.16
C PHE A 708 5.84 -3.85 -35.23
N PRO A 709 5.45 -4.63 -34.21
CA PRO A 709 4.11 -5.19 -34.09
C PRO A 709 3.01 -4.13 -34.19
N LYS A 710 1.92 -4.46 -34.88
CA LYS A 710 0.73 -3.60 -34.93
C LYS A 710 0.10 -3.50 -33.54
N VAL A 711 0.01 -2.27 -33.05
CA VAL A 711 -0.61 -1.92 -31.77
C VAL A 711 -1.81 -1.00 -32.03
N GLU A 712 -2.91 -1.29 -31.35
CA GLU A 712 -4.14 -0.49 -31.39
C GLU A 712 -4.49 -0.01 -29.97
N ILE A 713 -5.13 1.16 -29.86
CA ILE A 713 -5.49 1.75 -28.56
C ILE A 713 -6.96 2.20 -28.50
N ASP A 714 -7.59 1.95 -27.35
CA ASP A 714 -8.96 2.40 -27.03
C ASP A 714 -8.95 3.21 -25.73
N GLY A 715 -9.37 4.48 -25.80
CA GLY A 715 -9.34 5.39 -24.65
C GLY A 715 -9.44 6.86 -25.05
N PRO A 716 -9.13 7.81 -24.15
CA PRO A 716 -8.76 7.58 -22.76
C PRO A 716 -9.98 7.28 -21.87
N TYR A 717 -9.80 6.44 -20.86
CA TYR A 717 -10.80 6.10 -19.85
C TYR A 717 -10.57 6.86 -18.55
N GLY A 718 -11.66 7.22 -17.86
CA GLY A 718 -11.61 7.98 -16.61
C GLY A 718 -11.15 7.16 -15.41
N ALA A 719 -10.35 7.76 -14.53
CA ALA A 719 -9.83 7.16 -13.31
C ALA A 719 -9.73 8.21 -12.18
N PRO A 720 -9.81 7.83 -10.89
CA PRO A 720 -9.79 8.78 -9.76
C PRO A 720 -8.59 9.75 -9.76
N ALA A 721 -7.39 9.28 -10.13
CA ALA A 721 -6.16 10.08 -10.17
C ALA A 721 -6.27 11.37 -11.02
N GLN A 722 -7.13 11.39 -12.03
CA GLN A 722 -7.40 12.58 -12.87
C GLN A 722 -7.86 13.81 -12.05
N ASP A 723 -8.47 13.58 -10.88
CA ASP A 723 -9.17 14.59 -10.10
C ASP A 723 -8.20 15.41 -9.22
N TYR A 724 -6.90 15.16 -9.30
CA TYR A 724 -5.87 15.86 -8.55
C TYR A 724 -5.94 17.40 -8.71
N LYS A 725 -6.28 17.91 -9.91
CA LYS A 725 -6.46 19.35 -10.19
C LYS A 725 -7.60 20.00 -9.38
N LYS A 726 -8.42 19.23 -8.66
CA LYS A 726 -9.44 19.73 -7.71
C LYS A 726 -8.86 20.13 -6.34
N TYR A 727 -7.61 19.77 -6.05
CA TYR A 727 -6.97 19.94 -4.74
C TYR A 727 -5.77 20.89 -4.81
N ASP A 728 -5.66 21.77 -3.82
CA ASP A 728 -4.55 22.70 -3.70
C ASP A 728 -3.27 21.99 -3.24
N VAL A 729 -3.41 20.86 -2.52
CA VAL A 729 -2.31 20.00 -2.05
C VAL A 729 -2.60 18.54 -2.41
N VAL A 730 -1.62 17.83 -2.96
CA VAL A 730 -1.77 16.41 -3.33
C VAL A 730 -0.69 15.52 -2.72
N LEU A 731 -1.10 14.32 -2.27
CA LEU A 731 -0.22 13.25 -1.82
C LEU A 731 -0.34 12.08 -2.79
N LEU A 732 0.66 11.92 -3.64
CA LEU A 732 0.74 10.93 -4.70
C LEU A 732 1.55 9.73 -4.20
N VAL A 733 0.94 8.54 -4.10
CA VAL A 733 1.59 7.33 -3.55
C VAL A 733 1.54 6.19 -4.56
N GLY A 734 2.68 5.89 -5.19
CA GLY A 734 2.86 4.80 -6.15
C GLY A 734 3.70 3.67 -5.58
N LEU A 735 3.20 2.42 -5.62
CA LEU A 735 4.00 1.24 -5.27
C LEU A 735 4.48 0.50 -6.53
N GLY A 736 5.80 0.43 -6.73
CA GLY A 736 6.42 -0.16 -7.92
C GLY A 736 5.88 0.47 -9.21
N ILE A 737 5.39 -0.35 -10.13
CA ILE A 737 4.76 0.11 -11.40
C ILE A 737 3.48 0.95 -11.15
N GLY A 738 2.94 0.93 -9.94
CA GLY A 738 1.84 1.80 -9.51
C GLY A 738 2.15 3.30 -9.56
N ALA A 739 3.42 3.71 -9.69
CA ALA A 739 3.78 5.11 -9.94
C ALA A 739 3.37 5.63 -11.33
N THR A 740 3.04 4.75 -12.30
CA THR A 740 2.71 5.15 -13.68
C THR A 740 1.72 6.32 -13.85
N PRO A 741 0.52 6.35 -13.22
CA PRO A 741 -0.37 7.50 -13.29
C PRO A 741 0.14 8.72 -12.50
N MET A 742 0.96 8.52 -11.46
CA MET A 742 1.56 9.62 -10.69
C MET A 742 2.62 10.34 -11.52
N ILE A 743 3.44 9.65 -12.32
CA ILE A 743 4.44 10.26 -13.20
C ILE A 743 3.77 11.17 -14.25
N SER A 744 2.68 10.71 -14.87
CA SER A 744 1.87 11.53 -15.79
C SER A 744 1.31 12.78 -15.11
N ILE A 745 0.89 12.66 -13.84
CA ILE A 745 0.43 13.79 -13.02
C ILE A 745 1.58 14.75 -12.69
N VAL A 746 2.74 14.24 -12.29
CA VAL A 746 3.94 15.03 -11.94
C VAL A 746 4.40 15.85 -13.14
N LYS A 747 4.53 15.25 -14.34
CA LYS A 747 4.84 16.00 -15.56
C LYS A 747 3.80 17.09 -15.85
N ASP A 748 2.51 16.76 -15.87
CA ASP A 748 1.45 17.76 -16.08
C ASP A 748 1.47 18.86 -15.00
N ILE A 749 1.84 18.57 -13.74
CA ILE A 749 2.04 19.60 -12.71
C ILE A 749 3.15 20.59 -13.13
N VAL A 750 4.34 20.13 -13.54
CA VAL A 750 5.43 21.04 -13.96
C VAL A 750 5.08 21.80 -15.24
N ASN A 751 4.53 21.13 -16.27
CA ASN A 751 4.15 21.78 -17.53
C ASN A 751 3.09 22.89 -17.34
N ASN A 752 2.17 22.78 -16.36
CA ASN A 752 1.25 23.90 -16.05
C ASN A 752 1.93 25.03 -15.27
N MET A 753 3.05 24.79 -14.58
CA MET A 753 3.79 25.82 -13.84
C MET A 753 4.65 26.67 -14.77
N GLN A 754 5.37 26.03 -15.70
CA GLN A 754 6.14 26.72 -16.75
C GLN A 754 5.23 27.63 -17.58
N ALA A 755 4.07 27.14 -18.03
CA ALA A 755 3.08 27.96 -18.74
C ALA A 755 2.56 29.15 -17.92
N MET A 756 2.41 29.01 -16.59
CA MET A 756 2.04 30.14 -15.73
C MET A 756 3.18 31.16 -15.55
N GLU A 757 4.43 30.71 -15.56
CA GLU A 757 5.62 31.59 -15.48
C GLU A 757 5.86 32.35 -16.77
N GLU A 758 5.61 31.73 -17.93
CA GLU A 758 5.55 32.37 -19.24
C GLU A 758 4.41 33.39 -19.33
N GLU A 759 3.21 33.07 -18.80
CA GLU A 759 2.09 34.01 -18.72
C GLU A 759 2.39 35.21 -17.78
N GLU A 760 2.95 34.97 -16.58
CA GLU A 760 3.30 36.03 -15.62
C GLU A 760 4.39 36.95 -16.17
N SER A 761 5.49 36.40 -16.70
CA SER A 761 6.60 37.20 -17.27
C SER A 761 6.25 37.89 -18.59
N GLY A 762 5.34 37.32 -19.40
CA GLY A 762 4.82 37.97 -20.61
C GLY A 762 3.98 39.22 -20.31
N VAL A 763 3.28 39.24 -19.17
CA VAL A 763 2.52 40.41 -18.70
C VAL A 763 3.44 41.52 -18.18
N GLU A 764 4.51 41.18 -17.42
CA GLU A 764 5.49 42.17 -16.96
C GLU A 764 6.23 42.86 -18.11
N ASN A 765 6.49 42.14 -19.20
CA ASN A 765 7.15 42.67 -20.41
C ASN A 765 6.19 43.43 -21.37
N GLY A 766 4.96 43.74 -20.95
CA GLY A 766 4.07 44.67 -21.66
C GLY A 766 3.42 44.17 -22.95
N HIS A 767 3.73 42.98 -23.43
CA HIS A 767 3.08 42.36 -24.60
C HIS A 767 1.76 41.68 -24.23
N GLY A 768 0.79 42.51 -23.81
CA GLY A 768 -0.57 42.11 -23.42
C GLY A 768 -1.45 41.58 -24.58
N VAL A 769 -1.07 40.47 -25.20
CA VAL A 769 -1.93 39.72 -26.13
C VAL A 769 -2.96 38.94 -25.31
N GLY A 770 -4.18 39.46 -25.25
CA GLY A 770 -5.28 38.86 -24.46
C GLY A 770 -5.70 37.47 -24.95
N SER A 771 -5.03 36.43 -24.44
CA SER A 771 -5.40 35.03 -24.68
C SER A 771 -6.49 34.55 -23.70
N ASN A 772 -7.17 33.47 -24.07
CA ASN A 772 -8.42 33.04 -23.42
C ASN A 772 -8.26 32.58 -21.97
N ASN A 773 -9.34 32.75 -21.19
CA ASN A 773 -9.53 32.48 -19.75
C ASN A 773 -9.33 30.99 -19.29
N GLY A 774 -8.53 30.19 -19.98
CA GLY A 774 -8.40 28.74 -19.80
C GLY A 774 -7.61 28.28 -18.58
N GLY A 775 -6.56 29.02 -18.19
CA GLY A 775 -5.61 28.62 -17.14
C GLY A 775 -6.20 28.51 -15.72
N ARG A 776 -7.31 29.20 -15.44
CA ARG A 776 -7.90 29.39 -14.09
C ARG A 776 -8.46 28.12 -13.39
N ASN A 777 -8.16 26.93 -13.89
CA ASN A 777 -8.58 25.64 -13.33
C ASN A 777 -7.44 24.79 -12.74
N PHE A 778 -6.17 25.21 -12.84
CA PHE A 778 -5.08 24.53 -12.13
C PHE A 778 -4.96 25.08 -10.71
N LYS A 779 -5.16 24.22 -9.70
CA LYS A 779 -5.14 24.61 -8.27
C LYS A 779 -3.93 24.12 -7.49
N THR A 780 -3.25 23.09 -7.97
CA THR A 780 -2.29 22.32 -7.17
C THR A 780 -1.00 23.12 -6.93
N ARG A 781 -0.86 23.62 -5.69
CA ARG A 781 0.24 24.48 -5.20
C ARG A 781 1.28 23.74 -4.36
N LYS A 782 1.07 22.45 -4.06
CA LYS A 782 2.10 21.55 -3.52
C LYS A 782 1.76 20.10 -3.85
N ALA A 783 2.74 19.35 -4.34
CA ALA A 783 2.67 17.91 -4.51
C ALA A 783 3.70 17.21 -3.60
N TYR A 784 3.29 16.09 -3.02
CA TYR A 784 4.15 15.15 -2.31
C TYR A 784 4.12 13.83 -3.06
N PHE A 785 5.22 13.45 -3.73
CA PHE A 785 5.30 12.21 -4.50
C PHE A 785 6.15 11.17 -3.77
N TYR A 786 5.49 10.12 -3.27
CA TYR A 786 6.14 8.97 -2.65
C TYR A 786 6.13 7.79 -3.63
N TRP A 787 7.31 7.46 -4.17
CA TRP A 787 7.51 6.25 -4.97
C TRP A 787 8.21 5.18 -4.13
N VAL A 788 7.54 4.05 -3.93
CA VAL A 788 8.02 2.97 -3.06
C VAL A 788 8.21 1.69 -3.88
N THR A 789 9.43 1.18 -3.97
CA THR A 789 9.75 -0.07 -4.69
C THR A 789 10.51 -1.06 -3.80
N ARG A 790 10.79 -2.26 -4.31
CA ARG A 790 11.62 -3.30 -3.66
C ARG A 790 12.82 -3.73 -4.53
N GLU A 791 12.93 -3.21 -5.75
CA GLU A 791 13.94 -3.65 -6.73
C GLU A 791 14.69 -2.42 -7.21
N GLN A 792 16.03 -2.36 -7.03
CA GLN A 792 16.85 -1.19 -7.36
C GLN A 792 16.61 -0.71 -8.82
N GLY A 793 16.71 -1.64 -9.77
CA GLY A 793 16.43 -1.40 -11.20
C GLY A 793 14.98 -1.05 -11.55
N SER A 794 14.12 -0.76 -10.57
CA SER A 794 12.86 -0.05 -10.82
C SER A 794 13.08 1.44 -11.07
N PHE A 795 14.08 2.05 -10.42
CA PHE A 795 14.30 3.49 -10.51
C PHE A 795 14.66 3.93 -11.93
N ASP A 796 15.36 3.06 -12.69
CA ASP A 796 15.66 3.24 -14.11
C ASP A 796 14.43 3.56 -14.97
N TRP A 797 13.25 3.03 -14.64
CA TRP A 797 12.01 3.21 -15.43
C TRP A 797 11.66 4.68 -15.63
N PHE A 798 11.83 5.50 -14.58
CA PHE A 798 11.46 6.91 -14.58
C PHE A 798 12.66 7.84 -14.32
N LYS A 799 13.88 7.31 -14.18
CA LYS A 799 15.12 8.07 -13.89
C LYS A 799 15.25 9.38 -14.66
N GLY A 800 15.03 9.36 -15.98
CA GLY A 800 15.07 10.57 -16.82
C GLY A 800 14.02 11.61 -16.43
N ILE A 801 12.78 11.18 -16.16
CA ILE A 801 11.67 12.06 -15.76
C ILE A 801 11.88 12.58 -14.32
N MET A 802 12.46 11.78 -13.43
CA MET A 802 12.78 12.21 -12.06
C MET A 802 13.86 13.31 -12.05
N ASN A 803 14.82 13.25 -12.97
CA ASN A 803 15.82 14.31 -13.17
C ASN A 803 15.21 15.54 -13.86
N GLU A 804 14.49 15.38 -14.98
CA GLU A 804 13.71 16.42 -15.68
C GLU A 804 12.86 17.24 -14.68
N VAL A 805 12.15 16.57 -13.77
CA VAL A 805 11.32 17.23 -12.76
C VAL A 805 12.15 17.88 -11.65
N ALA A 806 13.26 17.28 -11.21
CA ALA A 806 14.13 17.85 -10.18
C ALA A 806 14.89 19.10 -10.67
N GLU A 807 15.21 19.16 -11.96
CA GLU A 807 15.85 20.29 -12.63
C GLU A 807 14.85 21.43 -12.86
N MET A 808 13.61 21.12 -13.28
CA MET A 808 12.59 22.12 -13.63
C MET A 808 11.74 22.63 -12.44
N ASP A 809 11.71 21.95 -11.28
CA ASP A 809 10.94 22.40 -10.10
C ASP A 809 11.69 23.46 -9.26
N HIS A 810 12.04 24.59 -9.88
CA HIS A 810 12.79 25.68 -9.25
C HIS A 810 12.09 26.25 -7.99
N LYS A 811 10.75 26.22 -7.97
CA LYS A 811 9.90 26.69 -6.86
C LYS A 811 9.68 25.63 -5.76
N GLY A 812 10.20 24.41 -5.92
CA GLY A 812 10.11 23.33 -4.93
C GLY A 812 8.68 22.86 -4.64
N VAL A 813 7.81 22.88 -5.65
CA VAL A 813 6.40 22.54 -5.56
C VAL A 813 6.17 21.02 -5.47
N ILE A 814 7.05 20.20 -6.05
CA ILE A 814 6.97 18.74 -6.12
C ILE A 814 8.02 18.10 -5.21
N GLU A 815 7.61 17.79 -3.99
CA GLU A 815 8.47 17.12 -3.02
C GLU A 815 8.51 15.61 -3.30
N MET A 816 9.60 15.16 -3.94
CA MET A 816 9.79 13.77 -4.35
C MET A 816 10.53 12.95 -3.28
N HIS A 817 10.03 11.73 -3.03
CA HIS A 817 10.63 10.78 -2.10
C HIS A 817 10.67 9.37 -2.71
N ASN A 818 11.86 8.94 -3.10
CA ASN A 818 12.15 7.55 -3.47
C ASN A 818 12.30 6.69 -2.22
N TYR A 819 11.74 5.48 -2.20
CA TYR A 819 11.90 4.51 -1.10
C TYR A 819 12.26 3.12 -1.62
N CYS A 820 13.38 2.56 -1.17
CA CYS A 820 13.84 1.23 -1.52
C CYS A 820 13.62 0.22 -0.37
N THR A 821 12.55 -0.57 -0.47
CA THR A 821 12.09 -1.50 0.61
C THR A 821 12.83 -2.85 0.65
N SER A 822 13.88 -3.05 -0.14
CA SER A 822 14.84 -4.16 0.04
C SER A 822 15.95 -3.80 1.02
N VAL A 823 16.30 -2.52 1.13
CA VAL A 823 17.32 -2.01 2.03
C VAL A 823 16.75 -1.93 3.46
N TYR A 824 17.56 -2.28 4.46
CA TYR A 824 17.14 -2.21 5.88
C TYR A 824 16.99 -0.74 6.34
N GLU A 825 16.49 -0.54 7.57
CA GLU A 825 16.24 0.81 8.09
C GLU A 825 17.57 1.56 8.30
N GLU A 826 17.55 2.88 8.11
CA GLU A 826 18.71 3.75 8.36
C GLU A 826 19.21 3.56 9.81
N GLY A 827 20.42 3.03 9.94
CA GLY A 827 21.00 2.61 11.23
C GLY A 827 21.07 1.10 11.47
N ASP A 828 20.57 0.25 10.57
CA ASP A 828 20.94 -1.18 10.51
C ASP A 828 22.39 -1.31 10.01
N ALA A 829 23.20 -2.17 10.64
CA ALA A 829 24.62 -2.33 10.31
C ALA A 829 24.84 -2.72 8.83
N ARG A 830 23.95 -3.56 8.26
CA ARG A 830 24.00 -3.97 6.85
C ARG A 830 23.75 -2.83 5.88
N SER A 831 23.17 -1.72 6.34
CA SER A 831 22.87 -0.54 5.52
C SER A 831 23.77 0.65 5.85
N ALA A 832 24.69 0.53 6.81
CA ALA A 832 25.49 1.65 7.30
C ALA A 832 26.41 2.21 6.20
N LEU A 833 27.25 1.37 5.58
CA LEU A 833 28.12 1.78 4.47
C LEU A 833 27.32 2.24 3.25
N ILE A 834 26.18 1.62 2.95
CA ILE A 834 25.29 2.06 1.86
C ILE A 834 24.76 3.49 2.14
N THR A 835 24.40 3.80 3.39
CA THR A 835 23.95 5.13 3.82
C THR A 835 25.09 6.16 3.81
N MET A 836 26.29 5.73 4.20
CA MET A 836 27.52 6.53 4.19
C MET A 836 27.91 6.92 2.75
N LEU A 837 28.09 5.92 1.89
CA LEU A 837 28.40 6.05 0.47
C LEU A 837 27.34 6.88 -0.28
N GLN A 838 26.05 6.65 0.00
CA GLN A 838 24.97 7.46 -0.58
C GLN A 838 25.11 8.93 -0.19
N SER A 839 25.54 9.22 1.03
CA SER A 839 25.66 10.59 1.54
C SER A 839 26.91 11.29 1.00
N LEU A 840 28.05 10.59 0.91
CA LEU A 840 29.26 11.05 0.21
C LEU A 840 28.98 11.35 -1.26
N HIS A 841 28.53 10.35 -2.02
CA HIS A 841 28.29 10.47 -3.45
C HIS A 841 27.26 11.56 -3.78
N HIS A 842 26.21 11.71 -2.97
CA HIS A 842 25.23 12.78 -3.15
C HIS A 842 25.80 14.16 -2.78
N ALA A 843 26.73 14.28 -1.82
CA ALA A 843 27.43 15.54 -1.56
C ALA A 843 28.38 15.91 -2.71
N LYS A 844 29.10 14.93 -3.26
CA LYS A 844 30.11 15.10 -4.31
C LYS A 844 29.53 15.33 -5.72
N SER A 845 28.42 14.68 -6.05
CA SER A 845 27.83 14.67 -7.41
C SER A 845 26.40 15.23 -7.50
N GLY A 846 25.71 15.42 -6.37
CA GLY A 846 24.28 15.71 -6.36
C GLY A 846 23.38 14.54 -6.82
N VAL A 847 23.91 13.31 -6.92
CA VAL A 847 23.19 12.12 -7.39
C VAL A 847 23.15 11.02 -6.32
N ASP A 848 22.00 10.36 -6.20
CA ASP A 848 21.73 9.23 -5.30
C ASP A 848 22.23 7.89 -5.85
N ILE A 849 23.09 7.15 -5.15
CA ILE A 849 23.66 5.87 -5.63
C ILE A 849 22.63 4.77 -5.90
N VAL A 850 21.47 4.80 -5.23
CA VAL A 850 20.50 3.70 -5.30
C VAL A 850 19.59 3.86 -6.52
N SER A 851 19.07 5.06 -6.76
CA SER A 851 18.21 5.39 -7.90
C SER A 851 18.97 5.93 -9.12
N GLY A 852 20.18 6.45 -8.91
CA GLY A 852 20.94 7.21 -9.89
C GLY A 852 20.25 8.52 -10.32
N THR A 853 19.40 9.11 -9.47
CA THR A 853 18.67 10.37 -9.74
C THR A 853 19.13 11.50 -8.82
N HIS A 854 18.73 12.74 -9.11
CA HIS A 854 18.90 13.89 -8.20
C HIS A 854 17.97 13.85 -6.96
N VAL A 855 17.19 12.77 -6.78
CA VAL A 855 16.27 12.59 -5.64
C VAL A 855 16.83 11.51 -4.70
N LYS A 856 17.37 11.91 -3.55
CA LYS A 856 17.88 10.99 -2.51
C LYS A 856 16.83 9.93 -2.15
N SER A 857 17.26 8.66 -2.18
CA SER A 857 16.44 7.53 -1.78
C SER A 857 16.44 7.36 -0.26
N HIS A 858 15.28 7.03 0.30
CA HIS A 858 15.12 6.59 1.68
C HIS A 858 15.07 5.07 1.74
N PHE A 859 15.48 4.48 2.86
CA PHE A 859 15.49 3.02 3.03
C PHE A 859 14.29 2.50 3.86
N ALA A 860 14.15 1.17 3.91
CA ALA A 860 12.98 0.49 4.48
C ALA A 860 11.63 1.05 3.94
N LYS A 861 10.61 1.19 4.80
CA LYS A 861 9.24 1.58 4.43
C LYS A 861 8.89 2.97 5.00
N PRO A 862 8.15 3.82 4.26
CA PRO A 862 7.69 5.10 4.78
C PRO A 862 6.86 4.93 6.05
N ASN A 863 7.17 5.70 7.09
CA ASN A 863 6.28 5.84 8.25
C ASN A 863 5.11 6.76 7.88
N TRP A 864 4.06 6.19 7.29
CA TRP A 864 2.91 6.95 6.78
C TRP A 864 2.27 7.84 7.84
N ARG A 865 2.24 7.42 9.12
CA ARG A 865 1.71 8.25 10.21
C ARG A 865 2.52 9.54 10.40
N ASN A 866 3.84 9.50 10.21
CA ASN A 866 4.69 10.69 10.21
C ASN A 866 4.50 11.53 8.94
N VAL A 867 4.28 10.92 7.76
CA VAL A 867 3.97 11.63 6.50
C VAL A 867 2.69 12.46 6.63
N TYR A 868 1.57 11.85 7.05
CA TYR A 868 0.32 12.57 7.29
C TYR A 868 0.48 13.69 8.33
N LYS A 869 1.26 13.46 9.38
CA LYS A 869 1.55 14.47 10.41
C LYS A 869 2.33 15.67 9.85
N ARG A 870 3.37 15.43 9.05
CA ARG A 870 4.18 16.47 8.41
C ARG A 870 3.33 17.32 7.46
N ILE A 871 2.50 16.68 6.64
CA ILE A 871 1.56 17.37 5.73
C ILE A 871 0.51 18.17 6.51
N THR A 872 -0.02 17.65 7.62
CA THR A 872 -0.98 18.37 8.48
C THR A 872 -0.38 19.64 9.09
N LEU A 873 0.89 19.60 9.51
CA LEU A 873 1.59 20.76 10.06
C LEU A 873 1.90 21.82 8.99
N ASN A 874 2.33 21.38 7.80
CA ASN A 874 2.62 22.29 6.68
C ASN A 874 1.35 22.95 6.10
N HIS A 875 0.22 22.22 6.09
CA HIS A 875 -1.00 22.61 5.38
C HIS A 875 -2.22 22.66 6.33
N THR A 876 -2.11 23.48 7.37
CA THR A 876 -3.20 23.68 8.34
C THR A 876 -4.46 24.22 7.65
N ASN A 877 -5.63 23.72 8.05
CA ASN A 877 -6.95 24.01 7.44
C ASN A 877 -7.09 23.63 5.94
N GLY A 878 -6.05 23.09 5.29
CA GLY A 878 -6.07 22.73 3.88
C GLY A 878 -6.86 21.46 3.55
N LYS A 879 -7.14 21.26 2.26
CA LYS A 879 -7.74 20.03 1.72
C LYS A 879 -6.76 19.28 0.83
N VAL A 880 -6.33 18.11 1.29
CA VAL A 880 -5.32 17.26 0.66
C VAL A 880 -6.00 16.14 -0.13
N GLY A 881 -5.69 16.01 -1.42
CA GLY A 881 -6.08 14.84 -2.22
C GLY A 881 -5.02 13.74 -2.10
N VAL A 882 -5.36 12.60 -1.49
CA VAL A 882 -4.46 11.45 -1.38
C VAL A 882 -4.78 10.45 -2.49
N PHE A 883 -3.86 10.25 -3.43
CA PHE A 883 -4.03 9.36 -4.58
C PHE A 883 -3.11 8.15 -4.45
N TYR A 884 -3.71 6.95 -4.35
CA TYR A 884 -2.98 5.70 -4.13
C TYR A 884 -3.11 4.72 -5.31
N CYS A 885 -1.98 4.25 -5.81
CA CYS A 885 -1.91 3.19 -6.83
C CYS A 885 -0.86 2.13 -6.42
N GLY A 886 -1.29 0.88 -6.25
CA GLY A 886 -0.42 -0.18 -5.77
C GLY A 886 -1.14 -1.34 -5.08
N ALA A 887 -0.35 -2.22 -4.47
CA ALA A 887 -0.81 -3.47 -3.83
C ALA A 887 -1.95 -3.24 -2.80
N PRO A 888 -2.95 -4.13 -2.68
CA PRO A 888 -4.10 -3.88 -1.81
C PRO A 888 -3.82 -3.74 -0.31
N ALA A 889 -2.68 -4.22 0.20
CA ALA A 889 -2.38 -4.25 1.63
C ALA A 889 -2.38 -2.85 2.27
N LEU A 890 -1.63 -1.91 1.68
CA LEU A 890 -1.46 -0.56 2.21
C LEU A 890 -2.72 0.31 2.08
N THR A 891 -3.70 -0.09 1.25
CA THR A 891 -4.97 0.62 1.07
C THR A 891 -5.75 0.82 2.37
N LYS A 892 -5.75 -0.17 3.27
CA LYS A 892 -6.48 -0.07 4.55
C LYS A 892 -5.84 0.95 5.48
N GLU A 893 -4.51 0.92 5.58
CA GLU A 893 -3.72 1.79 6.45
C GLU A 893 -3.81 3.25 6.01
N LEU A 894 -3.52 3.55 4.73
CA LEU A 894 -3.61 4.93 4.21
C LEU A 894 -5.01 5.51 4.35
N ARG A 895 -6.05 4.72 4.05
CA ARG A 895 -7.45 5.16 4.25
C ARG A 895 -7.76 5.42 5.73
N GLN A 896 -7.28 4.55 6.63
CA GLN A 896 -7.49 4.74 8.06
C GLN A 896 -6.75 5.98 8.57
N LEU A 897 -5.51 6.24 8.12
CA LEU A 897 -4.76 7.46 8.45
C LEU A 897 -5.44 8.72 7.91
N ALA A 898 -5.90 8.73 6.66
CA ALA A 898 -6.65 9.85 6.09
C ALA A 898 -7.88 10.20 6.93
N LEU A 899 -8.67 9.19 7.34
CA LEU A 899 -9.80 9.39 8.23
C LEU A 899 -9.36 9.87 9.62
N ASP A 900 -8.35 9.25 10.23
CA ASP A 900 -7.87 9.59 11.57
C ASP A 900 -7.41 11.04 11.67
N PHE A 901 -6.59 11.51 10.71
CA PHE A 901 -6.13 12.91 10.68
C PHE A 901 -7.26 13.87 10.32
N SER A 902 -8.13 13.55 9.34
CA SER A 902 -9.29 14.38 8.99
C SER A 902 -10.29 14.58 10.14
N ARG A 903 -10.38 13.61 11.06
CA ARG A 903 -11.28 13.62 12.22
C ARG A 903 -10.65 14.25 13.47
N LYS A 904 -9.32 14.32 13.56
CA LYS A 904 -8.57 14.80 14.74
C LYS A 904 -7.86 16.15 14.52
N THR A 905 -7.84 16.65 13.29
CA THR A 905 -7.11 17.87 12.90
C THR A 905 -7.95 18.73 11.94
N SER A 906 -7.54 19.97 11.67
CA SER A 906 -8.27 20.87 10.78
C SER A 906 -8.09 20.52 9.30
N THR A 907 -6.91 20.03 8.90
CA THR A 907 -6.61 19.53 7.55
C THR A 907 -7.48 18.32 7.20
N LYS A 908 -8.05 18.30 5.99
CA LYS A 908 -8.89 17.19 5.49
C LYS A 908 -8.18 16.41 4.38
N PHE A 909 -8.27 15.09 4.43
CA PHE A 909 -7.59 14.16 3.53
C PHE A 909 -8.62 13.29 2.79
N ASP A 910 -8.84 13.55 1.50
CA ASP A 910 -9.72 12.75 0.65
C ASP A 910 -8.90 11.57 0.07
N PHE A 911 -9.22 10.33 0.45
CA PHE A 911 -8.48 9.15 0.01
C PHE A 911 -9.08 8.51 -1.26
N HIS A 912 -8.37 8.68 -2.38
CA HIS A 912 -8.63 8.09 -3.68
C HIS A 912 -7.75 6.87 -3.92
N LYS A 913 -8.32 5.85 -4.57
CA LYS A 913 -7.60 4.62 -4.92
C LYS A 913 -7.84 4.24 -6.38
N GLU A 914 -6.74 3.97 -7.08
CA GLU A 914 -6.74 3.30 -8.37
C GLU A 914 -7.06 1.80 -8.27
N ASN A 915 -7.83 1.32 -9.24
CA ASN A 915 -8.32 -0.06 -9.29
C ASN A 915 -8.04 -0.70 -10.66
N PHE A 916 -6.77 -0.99 -10.88
CA PHE A 916 -6.27 -1.87 -11.94
C PHE A 916 -6.15 -3.31 -11.39
#